data_AF-A0A522D0G9-F1
#
_entry.id   AF-A0A522D0G9-F1
#
_cell.length_a   1.000
_cell.length_b   1.000
_cell.length_c   1.000
_cell.angle_alpha   90.00
_cell.angle_beta   90.00
_cell.angle_gamma   90.00
#
_symmetry.space_group_name_H-M   'P 1'
#
loop_
_entity.id
_entity.type
_entity.pdbx_description
1 polymer ?
#
loop_
_entity_poly.entity_id
_entity_poly.type
_entity_poly.pdbx_seq_one_letter_code
_entity_poly.pdbx_strand_id
1 'polypeptide(L)'
;MKPDTTKYKKIVLGAEATPLPVWDPQLGTTGALAGPNSGITLHTVRDDVNGIPAAEYIYAELMRNLPSRSMLPHLMHELMERDPNRVDWDKHSFLCGYIGPPSIGKSYMIKTLDRLAHPKGCLYLNCKDIDMGTIFVETVFDTNAANREKAAIDAKILQGNQGGKGLSNDSLTMLRHGLGEAFVEEKRGEKTLTSIDWNGIQVKGNTPEEQNYQKQVIRETIAQVCQNEGIVMNSDLGQIGITTRDGIAIRAADPKSADYGRPVLLDEINRAKPGTLQKLYEFFAMLSDPKVDRFQVTGGENRPFTFRREDLPVSYRMNFTGNPSTRGMGSGDMDRPLISRFGVELDIRTVPDPALHDYADRIAQTLTGVPLTQIFYAGRPYFEQHPEKLAEVALSFRLAGLTEEQKKNVPEEELLNIKQGIKIIQLSEQLAEFFSALKSVFNPESQMYRGGSFALSQEYESYLQGVEIDLRLVSKIIEKASVVTPKVLQPDVIDFSSAFSTSADKTKSTGIEMEDRLADRGKRLEDYLQQWMHQVLVPADAQTRNIKPEECQKVLRLARTLAAHCGIGDLKLKESPRGGIIRIAKLYNFDRFDDPNEQHKLLRDLMVEAVRKNHEELRAKDPTLQPLPGSADDIITVADVQKAVKVAAALAPAHGVIAAGVDTLNFTTNPFVAVATSEQPGAPDNLVSRDAFLTALAIPELRQKSVAGLWDKALLELAHIEPSDEGAKIAANASASGFAVTTVTVGNAGKEETLHILRAAPTDEKPESLVVVSGRLDKRLQSLLKSGGVTYVDYNDIDSARAVNAVIDDRLGDNPAQDKIRRSLSAAFLMRNGAPGEEAAYADKSPGELLTNMKSLSATAPLRITSSPATKPKAPGV
;
A
#
# COMPACT_ATOMS: atom_id res chain seq x y z
N MET A 1 -20.56 3.14 -44.39
CA MET A 1 -21.88 3.39 -43.73
C MET A 1 -21.66 3.43 -42.22
N LYS A 2 -22.29 4.32 -41.45
CA LYS A 2 -22.07 4.38 -39.98
C LYS A 2 -22.90 3.32 -39.25
N PRO A 3 -22.36 2.65 -38.22
CA PRO A 3 -23.06 1.62 -37.45
C PRO A 3 -24.19 2.22 -36.60
N ASP A 4 -25.16 1.40 -36.20
CA ASP A 4 -26.26 1.82 -35.32
C ASP A 4 -25.72 2.26 -33.96
N THR A 5 -25.79 3.57 -33.70
CA THR A 5 -25.30 4.22 -32.47
C THR A 5 -26.43 4.54 -31.48
N THR A 6 -27.68 4.24 -31.82
CA THR A 6 -28.85 4.68 -31.02
C THR A 6 -28.91 4.09 -29.62
N LYS A 7 -28.24 2.96 -29.39
CA LYS A 7 -28.12 2.28 -28.08
C LYS A 7 -26.86 2.66 -27.28
N TYR A 8 -26.02 3.55 -27.80
CA TYR A 8 -24.71 3.87 -27.22
C TYR A 8 -24.64 5.32 -26.73
N LYS A 9 -24.16 5.51 -25.51
CA LYS A 9 -23.83 6.83 -24.97
C LYS A 9 -22.41 7.23 -25.37
N LYS A 10 -22.23 8.51 -25.71
CA LYS A 10 -20.95 9.12 -26.04
C LYS A 10 -20.31 9.69 -24.78
N ILE A 11 -19.06 9.31 -24.49
CA ILE A 11 -18.25 9.85 -23.39
C ILE A 11 -16.93 10.36 -23.94
N VAL A 12 -16.43 11.45 -23.38
CA VAL A 12 -15.14 12.05 -23.76
C VAL A 12 -14.15 11.87 -22.62
N LEU A 13 -12.97 11.33 -22.91
CA LEU A 13 -11.87 11.12 -21.95
C LEU A 13 -10.62 11.91 -22.41
N GLY A 14 -9.71 12.27 -21.50
CA GLY A 14 -8.47 12.99 -21.87
C GLY A 14 -8.69 14.45 -22.28
N ALA A 15 -9.66 15.10 -21.63
CA ALA A 15 -9.95 16.53 -21.74
C ALA A 15 -9.72 17.21 -20.37
N GLU A 16 -9.77 18.54 -20.32
CA GLU A 16 -9.47 19.32 -19.09
C GLU A 16 -10.27 18.86 -17.86
N ALA A 17 -11.56 18.53 -18.02
CA ALA A 17 -12.41 18.05 -16.94
C ALA A 17 -12.16 16.58 -16.53
N THR A 18 -11.54 15.79 -17.40
CA THR A 18 -11.26 14.35 -17.20
C THR A 18 -9.89 14.00 -17.78
N PRO A 19 -8.80 14.53 -17.20
CA PRO A 19 -7.46 14.35 -17.73
C PRO A 19 -7.02 12.90 -17.59
N LEU A 20 -6.26 12.40 -18.57
CA LEU A 20 -5.62 11.10 -18.49
C LEU A 20 -4.11 11.28 -18.35
N PRO A 21 -3.46 10.54 -17.41
CA PRO A 21 -2.01 10.51 -17.36
C PRO A 21 -1.46 9.81 -18.60
N VAL A 22 -0.41 10.38 -19.16
CA VAL A 22 0.33 9.89 -20.31
C VAL A 22 1.78 9.72 -19.89
N TRP A 23 2.43 8.69 -20.41
CA TRP A 23 3.85 8.46 -20.22
C TRP A 23 4.57 8.58 -21.56
N ASP A 24 5.66 9.35 -21.58
CA ASP A 24 6.60 9.40 -22.69
C ASP A 24 7.85 8.57 -22.35
N PRO A 25 8.05 7.41 -22.99
CA PRO A 25 9.22 6.57 -22.77
C PRO A 25 10.55 7.21 -23.19
N GLN A 26 10.54 8.12 -24.17
CA GLN A 26 11.75 8.75 -24.71
C GLN A 26 12.26 9.86 -23.80
N LEU A 27 11.32 10.62 -23.21
CA LEU A 27 11.65 11.70 -22.30
C LEU A 27 11.70 11.25 -20.83
N GLY A 28 11.15 10.07 -20.52
CA GLY A 28 11.01 9.60 -19.14
C GLY A 28 10.08 10.48 -18.31
N THR A 29 9.19 11.23 -18.97
CA THR A 29 8.30 12.22 -18.35
C THR A 29 6.85 11.79 -18.46
N THR A 30 6.05 12.13 -17.44
CA THR A 30 4.59 12.01 -17.49
C THR A 30 3.97 13.35 -17.90
N GLY A 31 2.83 13.31 -18.58
CA GLY A 31 2.01 14.49 -18.91
C GLY A 31 0.53 14.17 -18.82
N ALA A 32 -0.35 15.18 -18.91
CA ALA A 32 -1.79 14.98 -18.98
C ALA A 32 -2.31 15.36 -20.37
N LEU A 33 -3.32 14.64 -20.88
CA LEU A 33 -4.07 15.10 -22.06
C LEU A 33 -4.96 16.28 -21.65
N ALA A 34 -4.53 17.49 -21.97
CA ALA A 34 -5.26 18.73 -21.72
C ALA A 34 -5.38 19.55 -23.01
N GLY A 35 -6.47 19.38 -23.75
CA GLY A 35 -6.79 20.20 -24.91
C GLY A 35 -8.14 19.85 -25.57
N PRO A 36 -8.86 20.81 -26.19
CA PRO A 36 -10.14 20.55 -26.86
C PRO A 36 -10.03 19.60 -28.07
N ASN A 37 -8.84 19.45 -28.65
CA ASN A 37 -8.54 18.48 -29.71
C ASN A 37 -7.91 17.15 -29.18
N SER A 38 -7.66 17.05 -27.86
CA SER A 38 -7.04 15.87 -27.24
C SER A 38 -8.04 14.86 -26.67
N GLY A 39 -9.31 15.25 -26.55
CA GLY A 39 -10.37 14.36 -26.07
C GLY A 39 -10.54 13.13 -26.98
N ILE A 40 -10.70 11.97 -26.35
CA ILE A 40 -10.99 10.69 -27.00
C ILE A 40 -12.46 10.36 -26.75
N THR A 41 -13.19 10.13 -27.84
CA THR A 41 -14.58 9.70 -27.74
C THR A 41 -14.69 8.19 -27.57
N LEU A 42 -15.34 7.74 -26.51
CA LEU A 42 -15.71 6.35 -26.28
C LEU A 42 -17.23 6.18 -26.39
N HIS A 43 -17.67 5.10 -27.04
CA HIS A 43 -19.07 4.68 -27.03
C HIS A 43 -19.28 3.56 -26.01
N THR A 44 -20.32 3.69 -25.18
CA THR A 44 -20.65 2.70 -24.15
C THR A 44 -22.14 2.39 -24.13
N VAL A 45 -22.52 1.16 -23.77
CA VAL A 45 -23.92 0.79 -23.49
C VAL A 45 -24.27 0.93 -22.00
N ARG A 46 -23.36 1.49 -21.19
CA ARG A 46 -23.56 1.65 -19.75
C ARG A 46 -24.60 2.73 -19.45
N ASP A 47 -25.52 2.38 -18.55
CA ASP A 47 -26.47 3.32 -17.95
C ASP A 47 -26.00 3.91 -16.63
N ASP A 48 -26.71 4.96 -16.19
CA ASP A 48 -26.49 5.59 -14.89
C ASP A 48 -26.98 4.64 -13.81
N VAL A 49 -26.25 4.54 -12.70
CA VAL A 49 -26.56 3.58 -11.62
C VAL A 49 -26.66 4.33 -10.30
N ASN A 50 -27.80 4.24 -9.62
CA ASN A 50 -28.03 4.87 -8.31
C ASN A 50 -27.66 6.37 -8.26
N GLY A 51 -27.94 7.11 -9.33
CA GLY A 51 -27.62 8.54 -9.45
C GLY A 51 -26.17 8.84 -9.84
N ILE A 52 -25.33 7.83 -10.08
CA ILE A 52 -23.96 7.98 -10.59
C ILE A 52 -24.01 8.03 -12.12
N PRO A 53 -23.57 9.13 -12.76
CA PRO A 53 -23.50 9.23 -14.22
C PRO A 53 -22.54 8.20 -14.82
N ALA A 54 -22.90 7.61 -15.96
CA ALA A 54 -22.05 6.65 -16.65
C ALA A 54 -20.65 7.21 -16.98
N ALA A 55 -20.55 8.50 -17.30
CA ALA A 55 -19.28 9.19 -17.57
C ALA A 55 -18.37 9.26 -16.33
N GLU A 56 -18.93 9.59 -15.17
CA GLU A 56 -18.18 9.61 -13.91
C GLU A 56 -17.68 8.20 -13.56
N TYR A 57 -18.56 7.19 -13.67
CA TYR A 57 -18.18 5.79 -13.44
C TYR A 57 -17.03 5.37 -14.35
N ILE A 58 -17.13 5.66 -15.65
CA ILE A 58 -16.13 5.22 -16.65
C ILE A 58 -14.79 5.89 -16.42
N TYR A 59 -14.78 7.19 -16.13
CA TYR A 59 -13.54 7.89 -15.81
C TYR A 59 -12.90 7.35 -14.54
N ALA A 60 -13.69 7.17 -13.46
CA ALA A 60 -13.18 6.63 -12.20
C ALA A 60 -12.70 5.17 -12.34
N GLU A 61 -13.41 4.34 -13.11
CA GLU A 61 -13.03 2.95 -13.38
C GLU A 61 -11.69 2.88 -14.14
N LEU A 62 -11.50 3.76 -15.12
CA LEU A 62 -10.24 3.89 -15.82
C LEU A 62 -9.13 4.35 -14.87
N MET A 63 -9.36 5.41 -14.09
CA MET A 63 -8.34 5.96 -13.18
C MET A 63 -7.92 4.98 -12.08
N ARG A 64 -8.82 4.15 -11.55
CA ARG A 64 -8.44 3.08 -10.60
C ARG A 64 -7.62 1.97 -11.24
N ASN A 65 -7.93 1.65 -12.50
CA ASN A 65 -7.40 0.49 -13.20
C ASN A 65 -6.43 0.84 -14.33
N LEU A 66 -5.77 2.00 -14.26
CA LEU A 66 -4.73 2.36 -15.21
C LEU A 66 -3.66 1.26 -15.21
N PRO A 67 -3.24 0.79 -16.40
CA PRO A 67 -2.15 -0.16 -16.50
C PRO A 67 -0.83 0.54 -16.15
N SER A 68 0.26 -0.23 -16.02
CA SER A 68 1.57 0.31 -15.70
C SER A 68 2.09 1.28 -16.79
N ARG A 69 3.04 2.15 -16.45
CA ARG A 69 3.56 3.17 -17.37
C ARG A 69 4.04 2.65 -18.73
N SER A 70 4.68 1.48 -18.80
CA SER A 70 5.08 0.88 -20.09
C SER A 70 3.88 0.43 -20.94
N MET A 71 2.73 0.18 -20.32
CA MET A 71 1.49 -0.21 -21.00
C MET A 71 0.62 0.99 -21.42
N LEU A 72 0.85 2.19 -20.86
CA LEU A 72 0.05 3.38 -21.18
C LEU A 72 0.05 3.75 -22.67
N PRO A 73 1.17 3.69 -23.42
CA PRO A 73 1.14 3.96 -24.86
C PRO A 73 0.21 2.99 -25.63
N HIS A 74 0.15 1.72 -25.20
CA HIS A 74 -0.73 0.71 -25.79
C HIS A 74 -2.20 0.94 -25.41
N LEU A 75 -2.47 1.36 -24.18
CA LEU A 75 -3.80 1.79 -23.75
C LEU A 75 -4.29 2.98 -24.57
N MET A 76 -3.43 3.99 -24.74
CA MET A 76 -3.75 5.19 -25.51
C MET A 76 -4.02 4.87 -26.97
N HIS A 77 -3.23 3.97 -27.55
CA HIS A 77 -3.46 3.47 -28.89
C HIS A 77 -4.84 2.81 -29.02
N GLU A 78 -5.20 1.87 -28.14
CA GLU A 78 -6.53 1.24 -28.17
C GLU A 78 -7.66 2.25 -27.99
N LEU A 79 -7.49 3.23 -27.11
CA LEU A 79 -8.48 4.29 -26.92
C LEU A 79 -8.68 5.12 -28.20
N MET A 80 -7.60 5.43 -28.92
CA MET A 80 -7.66 6.16 -30.19
C MET A 80 -8.29 5.33 -31.31
N GLU A 81 -7.96 4.04 -31.41
CA GLU A 81 -8.56 3.11 -32.38
C GLU A 81 -10.06 2.89 -32.13
N ARG A 82 -10.53 3.09 -30.90
CA ARG A 82 -11.94 2.99 -30.53
C ARG A 82 -12.70 4.31 -30.71
N ASP A 83 -12.03 5.40 -31.08
CA ASP A 83 -12.64 6.72 -31.28
C ASP A 83 -13.18 6.87 -32.71
N PRO A 84 -14.51 6.91 -32.90
CA PRO A 84 -15.08 7.00 -34.25
C PRO A 84 -14.84 8.35 -34.95
N ASN A 85 -14.30 9.35 -34.25
CA ASN A 85 -13.90 10.62 -34.87
C ASN A 85 -12.46 10.59 -35.39
N ARG A 86 -11.66 9.58 -35.01
CA ARG A 86 -10.25 9.45 -35.38
C ARG A 86 -10.00 8.34 -36.40
N VAL A 87 -10.99 7.48 -36.63
CA VAL A 87 -10.88 6.31 -37.48
C VAL A 87 -11.82 6.40 -38.68
N ASP A 88 -11.30 6.05 -39.86
CA ASP A 88 -12.12 5.82 -41.05
C ASP A 88 -12.85 4.47 -40.91
N TRP A 89 -14.15 4.52 -40.61
CA TRP A 89 -14.94 3.33 -40.27
C TRP A 89 -14.97 2.29 -41.38
N ASP A 90 -14.94 2.71 -42.64
CA ASP A 90 -14.95 1.79 -43.77
C ASP A 90 -13.61 1.04 -43.91
N LYS A 91 -12.54 1.51 -43.25
CA LYS A 91 -11.21 0.89 -43.20
C LYS A 91 -10.80 0.38 -41.83
N HIS A 92 -11.68 0.49 -40.82
CA HIS A 92 -11.34 0.15 -39.44
C HIS A 92 -11.08 -1.35 -39.27
N SER A 93 -9.91 -1.73 -38.78
CA SER A 93 -9.70 -3.10 -38.30
C SER A 93 -10.46 -3.28 -36.99
N PHE A 94 -11.27 -4.34 -36.84
CA PHE A 94 -11.91 -4.71 -35.58
C PHE A 94 -11.03 -5.61 -34.70
N LEU A 95 -9.77 -5.81 -35.09
CA LEU A 95 -8.86 -6.80 -34.55
C LEU A 95 -7.52 -6.17 -34.15
N CYS A 96 -7.05 -6.45 -32.94
CA CYS A 96 -5.72 -6.04 -32.47
C CYS A 96 -5.07 -7.11 -31.57
N GLY A 97 -3.75 -7.24 -31.67
CA GLY A 97 -2.98 -8.26 -30.97
C GLY A 97 -1.84 -7.66 -30.13
N TYR A 98 -1.65 -8.17 -28.92
CA TYR A 98 -0.54 -7.78 -28.05
C TYR A 98 0.33 -8.98 -27.70
N ILE A 99 1.61 -8.94 -28.10
CA ILE A 99 2.59 -9.99 -27.81
C ILE A 99 3.67 -9.42 -26.91
N GLY A 100 3.98 -10.10 -25.81
CA GLY A 100 5.01 -9.63 -24.88
C GLY A 100 5.14 -10.56 -23.69
N PRO A 101 6.01 -10.27 -22.72
CA PRO A 101 6.24 -11.12 -21.57
C PRO A 101 4.95 -11.38 -20.77
N PRO A 102 4.89 -12.51 -20.03
CA PRO A 102 3.76 -12.76 -19.16
C PRO A 102 3.64 -11.64 -18.12
N SER A 103 2.41 -11.43 -17.64
CA SER A 103 2.15 -10.56 -16.47
C SER A 103 2.43 -9.07 -16.61
N ILE A 104 2.96 -8.56 -17.74
CA ILE A 104 3.11 -7.10 -17.99
C ILE A 104 1.78 -6.33 -18.01
N GLY A 105 0.64 -7.03 -18.13
CA GLY A 105 -0.69 -6.42 -18.02
C GLY A 105 -1.48 -6.36 -19.32
N LYS A 106 -1.08 -7.10 -20.37
CA LYS A 106 -1.80 -7.17 -21.67
C LYS A 106 -3.31 -7.42 -21.50
N SER A 107 -3.66 -8.54 -20.89
CA SER A 107 -5.06 -8.96 -20.66
C SER A 107 -5.76 -8.06 -19.65
N TYR A 108 -5.00 -7.45 -18.71
CA TYR A 108 -5.55 -6.50 -17.74
C TYR A 108 -5.99 -5.21 -18.42
N MET A 109 -5.12 -4.61 -19.25
CA MET A 109 -5.43 -3.41 -20.05
C MET A 109 -6.66 -3.61 -20.93
N ILE A 110 -6.72 -4.72 -21.67
CA ILE A 110 -7.86 -5.03 -22.55
C ILE A 110 -9.15 -5.17 -21.72
N LYS A 111 -9.12 -5.94 -20.62
CA LYS A 111 -10.28 -6.09 -19.73
C LYS A 111 -10.75 -4.76 -19.15
N THR A 112 -9.83 -3.85 -18.79
CA THR A 112 -10.16 -2.50 -18.34
C THR A 112 -10.90 -1.74 -19.44
N LEU A 113 -10.35 -1.67 -20.66
CA LEU A 113 -10.98 -0.99 -21.79
C LEU A 113 -12.37 -1.54 -22.13
N ASP A 114 -12.51 -2.86 -22.09
CA ASP A 114 -13.76 -3.53 -22.45
C ASP A 114 -14.85 -3.33 -21.39
N ARG A 115 -14.49 -3.09 -20.12
CA ARG A 115 -15.43 -2.65 -19.06
C ARG A 115 -15.91 -1.22 -19.26
N LEU A 116 -15.13 -0.37 -19.94
CA LEU A 116 -15.56 0.98 -20.29
C LEU A 116 -16.62 0.93 -21.41
N ALA A 117 -16.43 0.03 -22.38
CA ALA A 117 -17.35 -0.14 -23.51
C ALA A 117 -18.66 -0.87 -23.11
N HIS A 118 -18.58 -1.89 -22.24
CA HIS A 118 -19.73 -2.69 -21.84
C HIS A 118 -19.74 -2.98 -20.33
N PRO A 119 -20.87 -2.86 -19.62
CA PRO A 119 -20.92 -3.02 -18.15
C PRO A 119 -20.53 -4.42 -17.66
N LYS A 120 -20.78 -5.46 -18.46
CA LYS A 120 -20.33 -6.85 -18.20
C LYS A 120 -18.88 -7.14 -18.62
N GLY A 121 -18.17 -6.17 -19.19
CA GLY A 121 -16.84 -6.36 -19.78
C GLY A 121 -16.82 -7.32 -20.98
N CYS A 122 -15.64 -7.81 -21.31
CA CYS A 122 -15.42 -8.69 -22.46
C CYS A 122 -15.99 -10.10 -22.27
N LEU A 123 -16.25 -10.79 -23.38
CA LEU A 123 -16.29 -12.26 -23.42
C LEU A 123 -14.84 -12.77 -23.51
N TYR A 124 -14.46 -13.62 -22.55
CA TYR A 124 -13.08 -14.07 -22.37
C TYR A 124 -12.94 -15.56 -22.72
N LEU A 125 -11.91 -15.89 -23.48
CA LEU A 125 -11.48 -17.28 -23.73
C LEU A 125 -9.99 -17.41 -23.45
N ASN A 126 -9.62 -18.31 -22.55
CA ASN A 126 -8.23 -18.74 -22.40
C ASN A 126 -7.96 -19.81 -23.46
N CYS A 127 -7.13 -19.50 -24.44
CA CYS A 127 -6.92 -20.37 -25.60
C CYS A 127 -6.00 -21.55 -25.32
N LYS A 128 -5.42 -21.69 -24.11
CA LYS A 128 -4.49 -22.77 -23.81
C LYS A 128 -5.11 -24.16 -24.02
N ASP A 129 -4.54 -24.93 -24.94
CA ASP A 129 -4.93 -26.29 -25.31
C ASP A 129 -6.40 -26.42 -25.80
N ILE A 130 -7.04 -25.30 -26.17
CA ILE A 130 -8.43 -25.26 -26.63
C ILE A 130 -8.52 -25.40 -28.16
N ASP A 131 -9.57 -26.08 -28.64
CA ASP A 131 -9.98 -26.05 -30.04
C ASP A 131 -10.62 -24.70 -30.38
N MET A 132 -9.99 -23.96 -31.30
CA MET A 132 -10.42 -22.62 -31.67
C MET A 132 -11.76 -22.58 -32.42
N GLY A 133 -12.32 -23.71 -32.83
CA GLY A 133 -13.73 -23.78 -33.27
C GLY A 133 -14.73 -23.35 -32.19
N THR A 134 -14.33 -23.47 -30.90
CA THR A 134 -15.17 -23.13 -29.74
C THR A 134 -15.61 -21.67 -29.70
N ILE A 135 -14.88 -20.78 -30.39
CA ILE A 135 -15.25 -19.36 -30.48
C ILE A 135 -16.58 -19.13 -31.23
N PHE A 136 -16.96 -20.07 -32.11
CA PHE A 136 -18.17 -19.97 -32.93
C PHE A 136 -19.29 -20.86 -32.42
N VAL A 137 -18.95 -22.04 -31.88
CA VAL A 137 -19.92 -22.98 -31.33
C VAL A 137 -19.32 -23.67 -30.13
N GLU A 138 -20.04 -23.65 -29.01
CA GLU A 138 -19.59 -24.31 -27.79
C GLU A 138 -20.62 -25.35 -27.33
N THR A 139 -20.11 -26.47 -26.88
CA THR A 139 -20.93 -27.57 -26.36
C THR A 139 -21.21 -27.30 -24.89
N VAL A 140 -22.49 -27.17 -24.54
CA VAL A 140 -22.93 -26.85 -23.19
C VAL A 140 -23.91 -27.88 -22.66
N PHE A 141 -23.95 -27.98 -21.35
CA PHE A 141 -24.96 -28.78 -20.68
C PHE A 141 -26.33 -28.09 -20.83
N ASP A 142 -27.28 -28.69 -21.55
CA ASP A 142 -28.65 -28.18 -21.57
C ASP A 142 -29.26 -28.47 -20.21
N THR A 143 -29.67 -27.40 -19.57
CA THR A 143 -30.16 -27.44 -18.23
C THR A 143 -31.62 -27.01 -18.11
N ASN A 144 -32.26 -26.72 -19.24
CA ASN A 144 -33.67 -26.32 -19.27
C ASN A 144 -34.60 -27.45 -18.81
N ALA A 145 -34.22 -28.71 -19.01
CA ALA A 145 -34.97 -29.88 -18.55
C ALA A 145 -34.95 -30.09 -17.02
N ALA A 146 -33.97 -29.52 -16.31
CA ALA A 146 -33.78 -29.67 -14.85
C ALA A 146 -34.06 -28.37 -14.07
N ASN A 147 -34.83 -27.45 -14.65
CA ASN A 147 -35.08 -26.12 -14.07
C ASN A 147 -35.74 -26.16 -12.67
N ARG A 148 -36.54 -27.18 -12.37
CA ARG A 148 -37.17 -27.34 -11.04
C ARG A 148 -36.18 -27.80 -9.99
N GLU A 149 -35.34 -28.78 -10.34
CA GLU A 149 -34.30 -29.33 -9.49
C GLU A 149 -33.25 -28.26 -9.18
N LYS A 150 -32.83 -27.50 -10.20
CA LYS A 150 -31.96 -26.32 -10.01
C LYS A 150 -32.56 -25.27 -9.10
N ALA A 151 -33.78 -24.82 -9.39
CA ALA A 151 -34.42 -23.80 -8.58
C ALA A 151 -34.57 -24.25 -7.13
N ALA A 152 -34.79 -25.55 -6.88
CA ALA A 152 -34.83 -26.12 -5.55
C ALA A 152 -33.45 -26.17 -4.87
N ILE A 153 -32.39 -26.56 -5.60
CA ILE A 153 -31.00 -26.54 -5.11
C ILE A 153 -30.58 -25.09 -4.79
N ASP A 154 -30.79 -24.16 -5.72
CA ASP A 154 -30.47 -22.74 -5.56
C ASP A 154 -31.28 -22.11 -4.42
N ALA A 155 -32.57 -22.45 -4.28
CA ALA A 155 -33.39 -21.97 -3.16
C ALA A 155 -32.85 -22.46 -1.81
N LYS A 156 -32.42 -23.72 -1.72
CA LYS A 156 -31.79 -24.23 -0.49
C LYS A 156 -30.42 -23.61 -0.23
N ILE A 157 -29.61 -23.38 -1.27
CA ILE A 157 -28.34 -22.64 -1.14
C ILE A 157 -28.60 -21.22 -0.63
N LEU A 158 -29.58 -20.51 -1.21
CA LEU A 158 -29.96 -19.17 -0.80
C LEU A 158 -30.44 -19.14 0.66
N GLN A 159 -31.25 -20.12 1.06
CA GLN A 159 -31.68 -20.27 2.45
C GLN A 159 -30.50 -20.48 3.40
N GLY A 160 -29.52 -21.32 3.04
CA GLY A 160 -28.30 -21.53 3.82
C GLY A 160 -27.45 -20.26 3.93
N ASN A 161 -27.27 -19.54 2.82
CA ASN A 161 -26.55 -18.28 2.79
C ASN A 161 -27.19 -17.18 3.66
N GLN A 162 -28.51 -17.20 3.81
CA GLN A 162 -29.28 -16.28 4.66
C GLN A 162 -29.37 -16.73 6.12
N GLY A 163 -28.75 -17.86 6.51
CA GLY A 163 -28.76 -18.38 7.88
C GLY A 163 -29.94 -19.30 8.23
N GLY A 164 -30.71 -19.73 7.22
CA GLY A 164 -31.75 -20.77 7.34
C GLY A 164 -31.21 -22.18 7.14
N LYS A 165 -32.11 -23.17 7.08
CA LYS A 165 -31.76 -24.59 6.85
C LYS A 165 -31.45 -24.85 5.38
N GLY A 166 -30.19 -24.62 4.98
CA GLY A 166 -29.71 -24.85 3.62
C GLY A 166 -29.42 -26.32 3.29
N LEU A 167 -28.68 -26.54 2.19
CA LEU A 167 -28.17 -27.86 1.84
C LEU A 167 -27.27 -28.43 2.95
N SER A 168 -27.25 -29.75 3.09
CA SER A 168 -26.31 -30.44 3.97
C SER A 168 -24.87 -30.29 3.50
N ASN A 169 -23.91 -30.39 4.44
CA ASN A 169 -22.48 -30.31 4.13
C ASN A 169 -22.03 -31.40 3.14
N ASP A 170 -22.66 -32.58 3.19
CA ASP A 170 -22.38 -33.69 2.27
C ASP A 170 -22.84 -33.32 0.85
N SER A 171 -24.07 -32.81 0.69
CA SER A 171 -24.58 -32.32 -0.60
C SER A 171 -23.73 -31.19 -1.18
N LEU A 172 -23.28 -30.25 -0.35
CA LEU A 172 -22.38 -29.17 -0.77
C LEU A 172 -21.02 -29.71 -1.23
N THR A 173 -20.48 -30.70 -0.53
CA THR A 173 -19.21 -31.35 -0.89
C THR A 173 -19.34 -32.12 -2.21
N MET A 174 -20.44 -32.84 -2.40
CA MET A 174 -20.73 -33.54 -3.66
C MET A 174 -20.84 -32.57 -4.84
N LEU A 175 -21.57 -31.47 -4.68
CA LEU A 175 -21.69 -30.44 -5.72
C LEU A 175 -20.33 -29.79 -6.04
N ARG A 176 -19.53 -29.47 -5.01
CA ARG A 176 -18.17 -28.94 -5.18
C ARG A 176 -17.29 -29.87 -6.02
N HIS A 177 -17.32 -31.17 -5.74
CA HIS A 177 -16.52 -32.15 -6.47
C HIS A 177 -17.06 -32.45 -7.87
N GLY A 178 -18.38 -32.56 -8.04
CA GLY A 178 -18.98 -32.94 -9.32
C GLY A 178 -19.08 -31.80 -10.33
N LEU A 179 -19.27 -30.55 -9.88
CA LEU A 179 -19.44 -29.39 -10.76
C LEU A 179 -18.15 -28.60 -10.99
N GLY A 180 -17.13 -28.81 -10.15
CA GLY A 180 -15.83 -28.14 -10.27
C GLY A 180 -15.94 -26.61 -10.17
N GLU A 181 -15.37 -25.89 -11.13
CA GLU A 181 -15.32 -24.42 -11.13
C GLU A 181 -16.69 -23.74 -11.22
N ALA A 182 -17.72 -24.45 -11.66
CA ALA A 182 -19.10 -23.95 -11.65
C ALA A 182 -19.68 -23.85 -10.23
N PHE A 183 -19.10 -24.55 -9.25
CA PHE A 183 -19.46 -24.38 -7.83
C PHE A 183 -18.59 -23.27 -7.22
N VAL A 184 -19.23 -22.16 -6.89
CA VAL A 184 -18.56 -20.94 -6.45
C VAL A 184 -18.79 -20.73 -4.96
N GLU A 185 -17.70 -20.55 -4.23
CA GLU A 185 -17.73 -20.14 -2.82
C GLU A 185 -17.04 -18.79 -2.67
N GLU A 186 -17.82 -17.80 -2.25
CA GLU A 186 -17.33 -16.46 -1.95
C GLU A 186 -17.31 -16.29 -0.43
N LYS A 187 -16.13 -16.00 0.15
CA LYS A 187 -16.04 -15.64 1.57
C LYS A 187 -16.41 -14.17 1.74
N ARG A 188 -17.52 -13.89 2.40
CA ARG A 188 -17.90 -12.54 2.86
C ARG A 188 -17.84 -12.49 4.39
N GLY A 189 -16.74 -11.96 4.91
CA GLY A 189 -16.46 -11.96 6.35
C GLY A 189 -16.29 -13.38 6.88
N GLU A 190 -17.01 -13.72 7.97
CA GLU A 190 -17.01 -15.07 8.56
C GLU A 190 -17.94 -16.07 7.85
N LYS A 191 -18.72 -15.62 6.85
CA LYS A 191 -19.69 -16.45 6.13
C LYS A 191 -19.18 -16.82 4.74
N THR A 192 -19.24 -18.10 4.43
CA THR A 192 -19.06 -18.61 3.06
C THR A 192 -20.42 -18.55 2.36
N LEU A 193 -20.54 -17.73 1.33
CA LEU A 193 -21.68 -17.73 0.44
C LEU A 193 -21.41 -18.75 -0.67
N THR A 194 -22.28 -19.73 -0.79
CA THR A 194 -22.21 -20.72 -1.87
C THR A 194 -23.13 -20.30 -3.01
N SER A 195 -22.73 -20.55 -4.26
CA SER A 195 -23.59 -20.42 -5.43
C SER A 195 -23.15 -21.38 -6.53
N ILE A 196 -24.01 -21.63 -7.53
CA ILE A 196 -23.68 -22.45 -8.68
C ILE A 196 -23.84 -21.62 -9.95
N ASP A 197 -22.78 -21.47 -10.72
CA ASP A 197 -22.85 -20.96 -12.09
C ASP A 197 -23.28 -22.10 -13.02
N TRP A 198 -24.59 -22.30 -13.12
CA TRP A 198 -25.16 -23.33 -13.99
C TRP A 198 -24.78 -23.17 -15.47
N ASN A 199 -24.38 -21.97 -15.91
CA ASN A 199 -23.96 -21.70 -17.28
C ASN A 199 -22.46 -21.96 -17.51
N GLY A 200 -21.70 -22.11 -16.42
CA GLY A 200 -20.27 -22.41 -16.38
C GLY A 200 -19.94 -23.89 -16.29
N ILE A 201 -20.94 -24.79 -16.25
CA ILE A 201 -20.71 -26.24 -16.26
C ILE A 201 -20.20 -26.67 -17.64
N GLN A 202 -18.91 -26.97 -17.70
CA GLN A 202 -18.23 -27.45 -18.90
C GLN A 202 -17.94 -28.96 -18.79
N VAL A 203 -18.16 -29.69 -19.88
CA VAL A 203 -17.76 -31.11 -19.97
C VAL A 203 -16.29 -31.16 -20.35
N LYS A 204 -15.45 -31.75 -19.48
CA LYS A 204 -14.03 -31.94 -19.74
C LYS A 204 -13.80 -33.30 -20.43
N GLY A 205 -12.81 -33.39 -21.32
CA GLY A 205 -12.42 -34.63 -21.98
C GLY A 205 -11.98 -34.43 -23.44
N ASN A 206 -10.93 -35.13 -23.85
CA ASN A 206 -10.36 -35.05 -25.20
C ASN A 206 -10.97 -36.08 -26.15
N THR A 207 -11.59 -37.13 -25.62
CA THR A 207 -12.31 -38.16 -26.39
C THR A 207 -13.81 -38.14 -26.11
N PRO A 208 -14.64 -38.65 -27.04
CA PRO A 208 -16.06 -38.86 -26.77
C PRO A 208 -16.32 -39.72 -25.53
N GLU A 209 -15.48 -40.71 -25.22
CA GLU A 209 -15.64 -41.54 -24.02
C GLU A 209 -15.37 -40.76 -22.73
N GLU A 210 -14.30 -39.97 -22.67
CA GLU A 210 -13.98 -39.14 -21.49
C GLU A 210 -15.06 -38.10 -21.22
N GLN A 211 -15.54 -37.46 -22.29
CA GLN A 211 -16.66 -36.54 -22.21
C GLN A 211 -17.92 -37.26 -21.73
N ASN A 212 -18.19 -38.49 -22.19
CA ASN A 212 -19.33 -39.29 -21.74
C ASN A 212 -19.23 -39.72 -20.27
N TYR A 213 -18.02 -40.02 -19.79
CA TYR A 213 -17.78 -40.31 -18.38
C TYR A 213 -18.03 -39.08 -17.49
N GLN A 214 -17.47 -37.92 -17.85
CA GLN A 214 -17.73 -36.67 -17.15
C GLN A 214 -19.22 -36.29 -17.14
N LYS A 215 -19.92 -36.53 -18.25
CA LYS A 215 -21.38 -36.37 -18.35
C LYS A 215 -22.13 -37.22 -17.33
N GLN A 216 -21.72 -38.47 -17.16
CA GLN A 216 -22.34 -39.38 -16.20
C GLN A 216 -22.11 -38.93 -14.76
N VAL A 217 -20.89 -38.51 -14.43
CA VAL A 217 -20.52 -38.03 -13.08
C VAL A 217 -21.33 -36.79 -12.67
N ILE A 218 -21.45 -35.79 -13.55
CA ILE A 218 -22.23 -34.56 -13.25
C ILE A 218 -23.70 -34.91 -13.01
N ARG A 219 -24.27 -35.79 -13.84
CA ARG A 219 -25.67 -36.21 -13.74
C ARG A 219 -25.94 -36.99 -12.46
N GLU A 220 -25.10 -37.96 -12.13
CA GLU A 220 -25.21 -38.74 -10.90
C GLU A 220 -25.06 -37.86 -9.65
N THR A 221 -24.16 -36.88 -9.69
CA THR A 221 -23.98 -35.91 -8.59
C THR A 221 -25.27 -35.13 -8.31
N ILE A 222 -25.89 -34.55 -9.35
CA ILE A 222 -27.13 -33.76 -9.19
C ILE A 222 -28.28 -34.66 -8.69
N ALA A 223 -28.42 -35.86 -9.24
CA ALA A 223 -29.46 -36.81 -8.81
C ALA A 223 -29.29 -37.22 -7.34
N GLN A 224 -28.06 -37.54 -6.92
CA GLN A 224 -27.76 -37.94 -5.55
C GLN A 224 -28.04 -36.80 -4.56
N VAL A 225 -27.69 -35.55 -4.92
CA VAL A 225 -27.97 -34.36 -4.10
C VAL A 225 -29.47 -34.15 -3.96
N CYS A 226 -30.24 -34.23 -5.05
CA CYS A 226 -31.70 -34.13 -4.99
C CYS A 226 -32.30 -35.19 -4.06
N GLN A 227 -31.78 -36.43 -4.11
CA GLN A 227 -32.23 -37.52 -3.25
C GLN A 227 -31.92 -37.26 -1.77
N ASN A 228 -30.68 -36.88 -1.45
CA ASN A 228 -30.23 -36.58 -0.08
C ASN A 228 -31.03 -35.43 0.55
N GLU A 229 -31.47 -34.49 -0.28
CA GLU A 229 -32.13 -33.27 0.15
C GLU A 229 -33.66 -33.34 0.10
N GLY A 230 -34.23 -34.47 -0.35
CA GLY A 230 -35.67 -34.67 -0.50
C GLY A 230 -36.31 -33.80 -1.58
N ILE A 231 -35.54 -33.41 -2.60
CA ILE A 231 -36.03 -32.65 -3.76
C ILE A 231 -36.70 -33.63 -4.72
N VAL A 232 -37.99 -33.42 -5.00
CA VAL A 232 -38.77 -34.27 -5.91
C VAL A 232 -38.22 -34.14 -7.33
N MET A 233 -37.67 -35.22 -7.87
CA MET A 233 -37.16 -35.28 -9.24
C MET A 233 -38.28 -35.65 -10.22
N ASN A 234 -38.31 -35.00 -11.38
CA ASN A 234 -39.19 -35.45 -12.47
C ASN A 234 -38.68 -36.78 -13.04
N SER A 235 -39.61 -37.67 -13.43
CA SER A 235 -39.31 -38.98 -14.04
C SER A 235 -38.59 -38.90 -15.39
N ASP A 236 -38.49 -37.71 -15.98
CA ASP A 236 -37.86 -37.43 -17.28
C ASP A 236 -36.38 -37.02 -17.16
N LEU A 237 -35.67 -37.51 -16.15
CA LEU A 237 -34.20 -37.38 -16.02
C LEU A 237 -33.45 -37.84 -17.27
N GLY A 238 -34.09 -38.58 -18.18
CA GLY A 238 -33.58 -38.98 -19.50
C GLY A 238 -33.31 -37.84 -20.49
N GLN A 239 -33.85 -36.63 -20.25
CA GLN A 239 -33.65 -35.44 -21.09
C GLN A 239 -32.67 -34.40 -20.51
N ILE A 240 -31.81 -34.78 -19.57
CA ILE A 240 -30.60 -33.99 -19.30
C ILE A 240 -29.65 -34.18 -20.50
N GLY A 241 -29.86 -33.36 -21.53
CA GLY A 241 -29.12 -33.38 -22.79
C GLY A 241 -28.01 -32.35 -22.82
N ILE A 242 -27.01 -32.56 -23.67
CA ILE A 242 -26.06 -31.52 -24.06
C ILE A 242 -26.60 -30.87 -25.32
N THR A 243 -26.57 -29.54 -25.38
CA THR A 243 -26.85 -28.79 -26.60
C THR A 243 -25.60 -28.04 -27.05
N THR A 244 -25.56 -27.65 -28.31
CA THR A 244 -24.56 -26.70 -28.80
C THR A 244 -25.17 -25.31 -28.75
N ARG A 245 -24.46 -24.34 -28.15
CA ARG A 245 -24.85 -22.93 -28.17
C ARG A 245 -23.90 -22.11 -29.02
N ASP A 246 -24.34 -20.92 -29.40
CA ASP A 246 -23.50 -19.96 -30.10
C ASP A 246 -22.28 -19.60 -29.24
N GLY A 247 -21.10 -19.71 -29.85
CA GLY A 247 -19.83 -19.35 -29.23
C GLY A 247 -19.68 -17.84 -29.05
N ILE A 248 -18.62 -17.44 -28.35
CA ILE A 248 -18.42 -16.05 -27.91
C ILE A 248 -18.42 -15.02 -29.05
N ALA A 249 -17.90 -15.36 -30.23
CA ALA A 249 -17.84 -14.43 -31.36
C ALA A 249 -19.25 -14.16 -31.92
N ILE A 250 -20.08 -15.20 -32.04
CA ILE A 250 -21.47 -15.06 -32.51
C ILE A 250 -22.30 -14.32 -31.47
N ARG A 251 -22.16 -14.68 -30.18
CA ARG A 251 -22.88 -14.02 -29.08
C ARG A 251 -22.58 -12.53 -28.96
N ALA A 252 -21.36 -12.10 -29.28
CA ALA A 252 -20.99 -10.68 -29.31
C ALA A 252 -21.61 -9.91 -30.49
N ALA A 253 -21.87 -10.58 -31.61
CA ALA A 253 -22.32 -9.96 -32.86
C ALA A 253 -23.82 -10.09 -33.12
N ASP A 254 -24.51 -11.09 -32.57
CA ASP A 254 -25.96 -11.31 -32.82
C ASP A 254 -26.80 -10.31 -31.99
N PRO A 255 -27.61 -9.43 -32.62
CA PRO A 255 -28.48 -8.48 -31.92
C PRO A 255 -29.51 -9.12 -30.97
N LYS A 256 -29.79 -10.41 -31.13
CA LYS A 256 -30.70 -11.18 -30.26
C LYS A 256 -30.00 -11.75 -29.01
N SER A 257 -28.68 -11.72 -28.98
CA SER A 257 -27.89 -12.22 -27.85
C SER A 257 -27.91 -11.23 -26.69
N ALA A 258 -27.97 -11.74 -25.46
CA ALA A 258 -27.79 -10.94 -24.24
C ALA A 258 -26.35 -10.40 -24.06
N ASP A 259 -25.43 -10.86 -24.91
CA ASP A 259 -24.03 -10.46 -24.97
C ASP A 259 -23.72 -9.55 -26.18
N TYR A 260 -24.73 -9.10 -26.94
CA TYR A 260 -24.54 -8.22 -28.08
C TYR A 260 -23.74 -6.96 -27.72
N GLY A 261 -22.71 -6.64 -28.51
CA GLY A 261 -21.85 -5.49 -28.29
C GLY A 261 -20.76 -5.70 -27.25
N ARG A 262 -20.63 -6.89 -26.64
CA ARG A 262 -19.48 -7.20 -25.77
C ARG A 262 -18.23 -7.41 -26.61
N PRO A 263 -17.10 -6.74 -26.28
CA PRO A 263 -15.81 -7.07 -26.88
C PRO A 263 -15.40 -8.51 -26.58
N VAL A 264 -14.52 -9.08 -27.39
CA VAL A 264 -14.00 -10.44 -27.24
C VAL A 264 -12.49 -10.40 -26.97
N LEU A 265 -12.04 -11.17 -25.98
CA LEU A 265 -10.62 -11.33 -25.63
C LEU A 265 -10.20 -12.80 -25.74
N LEU A 266 -9.25 -13.07 -26.64
CA LEU A 266 -8.58 -14.36 -26.81
C LEU A 266 -7.20 -14.33 -26.13
N ASP A 267 -7.09 -14.95 -24.97
CA ASP A 267 -5.88 -14.89 -24.14
C ASP A 267 -4.97 -16.09 -24.41
N GLU A 268 -3.66 -15.87 -24.51
CA GLU A 268 -2.66 -16.91 -24.84
C GLU A 268 -2.97 -17.68 -26.14
N ILE A 269 -3.37 -16.97 -27.21
CA ILE A 269 -3.79 -17.57 -28.49
C ILE A 269 -2.71 -18.48 -29.11
N ASN A 270 -1.44 -18.18 -28.86
CA ASN A 270 -0.31 -18.97 -29.33
C ASN A 270 -0.11 -20.30 -28.58
N ARG A 271 -0.99 -20.62 -27.63
CA ARG A 271 -1.05 -21.91 -26.93
C ARG A 271 -2.30 -22.71 -27.29
N ALA A 272 -3.04 -22.29 -28.31
CA ALA A 272 -4.17 -23.03 -28.84
C ALA A 272 -3.76 -24.41 -29.36
N LYS A 273 -4.73 -25.32 -29.43
CA LYS A 273 -4.49 -26.67 -29.95
C LYS A 273 -3.99 -26.59 -31.41
N PRO A 274 -2.83 -27.21 -31.73
CA PRO A 274 -2.26 -27.17 -33.07
C PRO A 274 -3.27 -27.62 -34.14
N GLY A 275 -3.29 -26.93 -35.29
CA GLY A 275 -4.16 -27.25 -36.42
C GLY A 275 -5.62 -26.77 -36.32
N THR A 276 -6.05 -26.14 -35.21
CA THR A 276 -7.45 -25.68 -35.03
C THR A 276 -7.72 -24.25 -35.50
N LEU A 277 -6.69 -23.53 -35.95
CA LEU A 277 -6.74 -22.09 -36.22
C LEU A 277 -7.24 -21.71 -37.62
N GLN A 278 -7.48 -22.66 -38.52
CA GLN A 278 -7.76 -22.37 -39.93
C GLN A 278 -9.00 -21.49 -40.16
N LYS A 279 -10.15 -21.84 -39.55
CA LYS A 279 -11.38 -21.02 -39.64
C LYS A 279 -11.27 -19.68 -38.92
N LEU A 280 -10.41 -19.62 -37.89
CA LEU A 280 -10.13 -18.37 -37.20
C LEU A 280 -9.43 -17.37 -38.12
N TYR A 281 -8.56 -17.83 -39.03
CA TYR A 281 -7.90 -16.94 -39.99
C TYR A 281 -8.87 -16.30 -40.98
N GLU A 282 -9.84 -17.07 -41.49
CA GLU A 282 -10.88 -16.54 -42.38
C GLU A 282 -11.72 -15.47 -41.68
N PHE A 283 -12.03 -15.70 -40.41
CA PHE A 283 -12.74 -14.72 -39.59
C PHE A 283 -11.89 -13.48 -39.29
N PHE A 284 -10.62 -13.64 -38.96
CA PHE A 284 -9.69 -12.52 -38.76
C PHE A 284 -9.53 -11.66 -40.01
N ALA A 285 -9.45 -12.29 -41.19
CA ALA A 285 -9.43 -11.56 -42.46
C ALA A 285 -10.69 -10.71 -42.65
N MET A 286 -11.87 -11.23 -42.30
CA MET A 286 -13.11 -10.43 -42.30
C MET A 286 -13.08 -9.26 -41.32
N LEU A 287 -12.41 -9.40 -40.17
CA LEU A 287 -12.30 -8.32 -39.18
C LEU A 287 -11.25 -7.26 -39.53
N SER A 288 -10.18 -7.61 -40.25
CA SER A 288 -9.08 -6.69 -40.57
C SER A 288 -9.12 -6.13 -42.00
N ASP A 289 -9.56 -6.88 -43.00
CA ASP A 289 -9.58 -6.47 -44.42
C ASP A 289 -10.96 -5.96 -44.84
N PRO A 290 -11.10 -4.67 -45.21
CA PRO A 290 -12.35 -4.12 -45.73
C PRO A 290 -12.88 -4.83 -47.00
N LYS A 291 -12.03 -5.54 -47.75
CA LYS A 291 -12.43 -6.29 -48.94
C LYS A 291 -13.15 -7.59 -48.61
N VAL A 292 -13.01 -8.08 -47.38
CA VAL A 292 -13.70 -9.29 -46.89
C VAL A 292 -14.87 -8.82 -46.03
N ASP A 293 -16.04 -8.65 -46.63
CA ASP A 293 -17.21 -8.05 -45.99
C ASP A 293 -18.06 -9.05 -45.18
N ARG A 294 -17.93 -10.35 -45.47
CA ARG A 294 -18.75 -11.42 -44.89
C ARG A 294 -17.95 -12.66 -44.50
N PHE A 295 -18.39 -13.33 -43.45
CA PHE A 295 -17.87 -14.63 -43.01
C PHE A 295 -19.02 -15.52 -42.57
N GLN A 296 -19.06 -16.76 -43.07
CA GLN A 296 -20.12 -17.73 -42.76
C GLN A 296 -19.59 -18.85 -41.89
N VAL A 297 -20.33 -19.16 -40.83
CA VAL A 297 -20.00 -20.25 -39.91
C VAL A 297 -21.26 -20.91 -39.39
N THR A 298 -21.11 -22.10 -38.82
CA THR A 298 -22.17 -22.79 -38.10
C THR A 298 -22.03 -22.49 -36.62
N GLY A 299 -23.08 -21.94 -36.01
CA GLY A 299 -23.18 -21.68 -34.58
C GLY A 299 -23.82 -22.84 -33.81
N GLY A 300 -24.38 -22.52 -32.64
CA GLY A 300 -25.16 -23.43 -31.82
C GLY A 300 -26.36 -24.02 -32.56
N GLU A 301 -26.77 -25.21 -32.15
CA GLU A 301 -27.90 -25.96 -32.74
C GLU A 301 -27.77 -26.17 -34.26
N ASN A 302 -26.53 -26.20 -34.78
CA ASN A 302 -26.21 -26.23 -36.20
C ASN A 302 -26.82 -25.05 -37.01
N ARG A 303 -27.10 -23.92 -36.36
CA ARG A 303 -27.65 -22.72 -37.00
C ARG A 303 -26.58 -22.07 -37.89
N PRO A 304 -26.84 -21.80 -39.18
CA PRO A 304 -25.93 -20.99 -39.99
C PRO A 304 -25.96 -19.53 -39.50
N PHE A 305 -24.79 -18.95 -39.31
CA PHE A 305 -24.61 -17.54 -38.96
C PHE A 305 -23.70 -16.85 -39.97
N THR A 306 -24.10 -15.67 -40.43
CA THR A 306 -23.30 -14.84 -41.34
C THR A 306 -22.91 -13.58 -40.61
N PHE A 307 -21.62 -13.40 -40.35
CA PHE A 307 -21.09 -12.12 -39.94
C PHE A 307 -21.02 -11.20 -41.15
N ARG A 308 -21.44 -9.95 -40.97
CA ARG A 308 -21.20 -8.85 -41.92
C ARG A 308 -20.57 -7.68 -41.19
N ARG A 309 -19.59 -7.04 -41.81
CA ARG A 309 -18.90 -5.89 -41.19
C ARG A 309 -19.85 -4.74 -40.84
N GLU A 310 -20.89 -4.51 -41.65
CA GLU A 310 -21.90 -3.47 -41.44
C GLU A 310 -22.83 -3.73 -40.24
N ASP A 311 -23.02 -5.00 -39.87
CA ASP A 311 -23.90 -5.42 -38.78
C ASP A 311 -23.17 -5.45 -37.42
N LEU A 312 -21.85 -5.25 -37.41
CA LEU A 312 -21.06 -5.27 -36.18
C LEU A 312 -21.37 -4.04 -35.31
N PRO A 313 -21.61 -4.22 -34.00
CA PRO A 313 -21.84 -3.11 -33.09
C PRO A 313 -20.61 -2.19 -33.00
N VAL A 314 -20.82 -0.91 -32.66
CA VAL A 314 -19.73 0.09 -32.52
C VAL A 314 -18.69 -0.33 -31.48
N SER A 315 -19.14 -1.02 -30.42
CA SER A 315 -18.26 -1.53 -29.37
C SER A 315 -17.63 -2.88 -29.71
N TYR A 316 -17.93 -3.48 -30.86
CA TYR A 316 -17.33 -4.75 -31.25
C TYR A 316 -15.84 -4.58 -31.44
N ARG A 317 -15.05 -5.37 -30.72
CA ARG A 317 -13.61 -5.43 -30.84
C ARG A 317 -13.18 -6.84 -30.49
N MET A 318 -12.29 -7.42 -31.26
CA MET A 318 -11.63 -8.68 -30.94
C MET A 318 -10.17 -8.41 -30.64
N ASN A 319 -9.77 -8.66 -29.40
CA ASN A 319 -8.39 -8.50 -28.97
C ASN A 319 -7.79 -9.87 -28.68
N PHE A 320 -6.51 -10.04 -28.96
CA PHE A 320 -5.79 -11.25 -28.59
C PHE A 320 -4.45 -10.97 -27.91
N THR A 321 -4.02 -11.88 -27.04
CA THR A 321 -2.72 -11.81 -26.38
C THR A 321 -1.88 -13.04 -26.69
N GLY A 322 -0.56 -12.86 -26.70
CA GLY A 322 0.40 -13.95 -26.79
C GLY A 322 1.65 -13.68 -25.97
N ASN A 323 2.37 -14.76 -25.63
CA ASN A 323 3.69 -14.67 -25.03
C ASN A 323 4.76 -14.99 -26.08
N PRO A 324 5.92 -14.31 -26.10
CA PRO A 324 7.01 -14.63 -27.01
C PRO A 324 7.51 -16.06 -26.76
N SER A 325 7.94 -16.74 -27.82
CA SER A 325 8.45 -18.09 -27.73
C SER A 325 9.82 -18.11 -27.03
N THR A 326 9.88 -18.53 -25.77
CA THR A 326 11.13 -18.83 -25.05
C THR A 326 11.40 -20.34 -25.04
N ARG A 327 12.67 -20.75 -25.20
CA ARG A 327 13.08 -22.17 -25.14
C ARG A 327 12.63 -22.77 -23.81
N GLY A 328 11.87 -23.86 -23.87
CA GLY A 328 11.38 -24.59 -22.69
C GLY A 328 9.92 -24.32 -22.32
N MET A 329 9.33 -23.23 -22.84
CA MET A 329 7.88 -23.07 -22.91
C MET A 329 7.44 -23.74 -24.22
N GLY A 330 6.44 -24.61 -24.19
CA GLY A 330 5.95 -25.36 -25.36
C GLY A 330 5.34 -24.45 -26.45
N SER A 331 6.18 -23.68 -27.13
CA SER A 331 5.82 -22.65 -28.11
C SER A 331 6.70 -22.79 -29.35
N GLY A 332 6.75 -24.01 -29.90
CA GLY A 332 7.36 -24.24 -31.22
C GLY A 332 6.56 -23.56 -32.35
N ASP A 333 5.25 -23.39 -32.17
CA ASP A 333 4.36 -23.21 -33.32
C ASP A 333 3.35 -22.06 -33.11
N MET A 334 3.81 -20.81 -32.99
CA MET A 334 3.17 -19.84 -33.90
C MET A 334 3.79 -20.15 -35.25
N ASP A 335 3.12 -21.02 -36.00
CA ASP A 335 3.48 -21.38 -37.37
C ASP A 335 4.01 -20.12 -38.07
N ARG A 336 5.22 -20.15 -38.63
CA ARG A 336 5.68 -19.09 -39.55
C ARG A 336 4.57 -18.69 -40.57
N PRO A 337 3.68 -19.59 -41.00
CA PRO A 337 2.42 -19.27 -41.68
C PRO A 337 1.43 -18.33 -40.96
N LEU A 338 1.28 -18.36 -39.62
CA LEU A 338 0.49 -17.41 -38.84
C LEU A 338 1.00 -15.98 -39.14
N ILE A 339 2.26 -15.71 -38.81
CA ILE A 339 2.90 -14.39 -38.95
C ILE A 339 2.97 -13.96 -40.43
N SER A 340 3.20 -14.91 -41.36
CA SER A 340 3.31 -14.64 -42.80
C SER A 340 1.97 -14.51 -43.53
N ARG A 341 0.91 -15.25 -43.15
CA ARG A 341 -0.45 -15.12 -43.74
C ARG A 341 -1.22 -13.96 -43.11
N PHE A 342 -0.81 -13.51 -41.93
CA PHE A 342 -1.20 -12.22 -41.35
C PHE A 342 -0.60 -11.00 -42.05
N GLY A 343 0.02 -11.18 -43.22
CA GLY A 343 0.44 -10.12 -44.16
C GLY A 343 -0.69 -9.29 -44.78
N VAL A 344 -1.85 -9.18 -44.11
CA VAL A 344 -2.89 -8.17 -44.33
C VAL A 344 -2.97 -7.35 -43.04
N GLU A 345 -2.15 -6.29 -42.97
CA GLU A 345 -2.15 -5.20 -41.95
C GLU A 345 -2.77 -5.53 -40.57
N LEU A 346 -2.39 -6.65 -39.95
CA LEU A 346 -2.79 -6.96 -38.59
C LEU A 346 -1.96 -6.11 -37.63
N ASP A 347 -2.62 -5.28 -36.82
CA ASP A 347 -1.97 -4.47 -35.79
C ASP A 347 -1.55 -5.37 -34.61
N ILE A 348 -0.47 -6.13 -34.82
CA ILE A 348 0.24 -6.88 -33.78
C ILE A 348 1.29 -5.95 -33.17
N ARG A 349 1.13 -5.66 -31.88
CA ARG A 349 2.05 -4.84 -31.12
C ARG A 349 2.88 -5.67 -30.17
N THR A 350 4.19 -5.48 -30.24
CA THR A 350 5.12 -6.01 -29.26
C THR A 350 5.12 -5.10 -28.04
N VAL A 351 4.91 -5.71 -26.88
CA VAL A 351 4.96 -5.05 -25.57
C VAL A 351 6.35 -5.30 -24.95
N PRO A 352 7.01 -4.28 -24.40
CA PRO A 352 8.34 -4.41 -23.82
C PRO A 352 8.35 -5.20 -22.49
N ASP A 353 9.55 -5.53 -22.02
CA ASP A 353 9.76 -6.10 -20.69
C ASP A 353 9.41 -5.11 -19.57
N PRO A 354 8.93 -5.58 -18.40
CA PRO A 354 8.62 -4.69 -17.29
C PRO A 354 9.85 -3.92 -16.84
N ALA A 355 9.75 -2.59 -16.90
CA ALA A 355 10.73 -1.65 -16.41
C ALA A 355 10.55 -1.38 -14.90
N LEU A 356 11.53 -0.72 -14.28
CA LEU A 356 11.50 -0.40 -12.85
C LEU A 356 10.22 0.33 -12.42
N HIS A 357 9.79 1.32 -13.20
CA HIS A 357 8.57 2.08 -12.88
C HIS A 357 7.29 1.23 -12.96
N ASP A 358 7.27 0.14 -13.73
CA ASP A 358 6.11 -0.75 -13.79
C ASP A 358 5.91 -1.52 -12.48
N TYR A 359 7.02 -1.91 -11.84
CA TYR A 359 6.98 -2.50 -10.50
C TYR A 359 6.44 -1.50 -9.48
N ALA A 360 6.95 -0.26 -9.50
CA ALA A 360 6.51 0.78 -8.56
C ALA A 360 5.01 1.08 -8.72
N ASP A 361 4.53 1.21 -9.96
CA ASP A 361 3.12 1.42 -10.26
C ASP A 361 2.26 0.26 -9.78
N ARG A 362 2.70 -0.99 -10.00
CA ARG A 362 1.97 -2.18 -9.56
C ARG A 362 1.89 -2.29 -8.04
N ILE A 363 2.98 -1.99 -7.33
CA ILE A 363 3.05 -2.04 -5.88
C ILE A 363 2.12 -0.97 -5.29
N ALA A 364 2.26 0.28 -5.73
CA ALA A 364 1.44 1.38 -5.27
C ALA A 364 -0.06 1.12 -5.52
N GLN A 365 -0.41 0.61 -6.70
CA GLN A 365 -1.79 0.25 -7.04
C GLN A 365 -2.34 -0.88 -6.19
N THR A 366 -1.51 -1.90 -5.89
CA THR A 366 -1.91 -2.99 -4.97
C THR A 366 -2.18 -2.47 -3.56
N LEU A 367 -1.39 -1.50 -3.10
CA LEU A 367 -1.47 -0.97 -1.73
C LEU A 367 -2.57 0.07 -1.52
N THR A 368 -3.00 0.76 -2.58
CA THR A 368 -3.90 1.93 -2.47
C THR A 368 -5.18 1.79 -3.28
N GLY A 369 -5.28 0.80 -4.16
CA GLY A 369 -6.40 0.65 -5.09
C GLY A 369 -6.45 1.69 -6.21
N VAL A 370 -5.43 2.56 -6.32
CA VAL A 370 -5.28 3.59 -7.35
C VAL A 370 -3.81 3.67 -7.81
N PRO A 371 -3.51 4.12 -9.04
CA PRO A 371 -2.14 4.24 -9.56
C PRO A 371 -1.41 5.45 -8.96
N LEU A 372 -1.17 5.43 -7.64
CA LEU A 372 -0.71 6.56 -6.85
C LEU A 372 0.60 7.19 -7.37
N THR A 373 1.57 6.35 -7.76
CA THR A 373 2.83 6.79 -8.36
C THR A 373 2.60 7.53 -9.67
N GLN A 374 1.73 7.02 -10.55
CA GLN A 374 1.44 7.69 -11.83
C GLN A 374 0.76 9.04 -11.62
N ILE A 375 -0.18 9.12 -10.66
CA ILE A 375 -0.85 10.38 -10.29
C ILE A 375 0.18 11.38 -9.78
N PHE A 376 1.06 10.97 -8.87
CA PHE A 376 2.11 11.82 -8.32
C PHE A 376 3.03 12.35 -9.42
N TYR A 377 3.55 11.47 -10.28
CA TYR A 377 4.48 11.88 -11.32
C TYR A 377 3.83 12.81 -12.36
N ALA A 378 2.56 12.58 -12.72
CA ALA A 378 1.83 13.43 -13.65
C ALA A 378 1.67 14.88 -13.18
N GLY A 379 1.68 15.11 -11.86
CA GLY A 379 1.61 16.44 -11.23
C GLY A 379 2.79 16.76 -10.33
N ARG A 380 3.96 16.15 -10.56
CA ARG A 380 5.08 16.13 -9.59
C ARG A 380 5.43 17.50 -8.99
N PRO A 381 5.64 18.57 -9.78
CA PRO A 381 6.01 19.88 -9.22
C PRO A 381 4.98 20.43 -8.23
N TYR A 382 3.70 20.11 -8.45
CA TYR A 382 2.60 20.54 -7.59
C TYR A 382 2.49 19.66 -6.33
N PHE A 383 2.54 18.33 -6.48
CA PHE A 383 2.38 17.42 -5.35
C PHE A 383 3.60 17.37 -4.41
N GLU A 384 4.80 17.68 -4.90
CA GLU A 384 5.98 17.87 -4.04
C GLU A 384 5.81 19.07 -3.10
N GLN A 385 5.10 20.12 -3.54
CA GLN A 385 4.81 21.31 -2.73
C GLN A 385 3.53 21.16 -1.89
N HIS A 386 2.61 20.28 -2.31
CA HIS A 386 1.31 20.06 -1.68
C HIS A 386 1.00 18.55 -1.50
N PRO A 387 1.68 17.85 -0.57
CA PRO A 387 1.49 16.41 -0.36
C PRO A 387 0.05 16.03 0.03
N GLU A 388 -0.65 16.90 0.77
CA GLU A 388 -2.03 16.71 1.17
C GLU A 388 -2.99 16.65 -0.03
N LYS A 389 -2.66 17.37 -1.11
CA LYS A 389 -3.45 17.37 -2.35
C LYS A 389 -3.32 16.08 -3.13
N LEU A 390 -2.18 15.39 -3.03
CA LEU A 390 -2.03 14.07 -3.62
C LEU A 390 -3.02 13.08 -2.99
N ALA A 391 -3.10 13.07 -1.66
CA ALA A 391 -4.03 12.19 -0.93
C ALA A 391 -5.49 12.50 -1.27
N GLU A 392 -5.86 13.79 -1.34
CA GLU A 392 -7.22 14.23 -1.72
C GLU A 392 -7.60 13.72 -3.12
N VAL A 393 -6.73 13.92 -4.12
CA VAL A 393 -6.96 13.49 -5.50
C VAL A 393 -7.04 11.96 -5.58
N ALA A 394 -6.10 11.24 -4.97
CA ALA A 394 -6.10 9.78 -4.97
C ALA A 394 -7.34 9.18 -4.28
N LEU A 395 -7.79 9.75 -3.15
CA LEU A 395 -9.04 9.37 -2.49
C LEU A 395 -10.25 9.62 -3.40
N SER A 396 -10.27 10.75 -4.10
CA SER A 396 -11.36 11.07 -5.03
C SER A 396 -11.48 10.01 -6.13
N PHE A 397 -10.38 9.59 -6.74
CA PHE A 397 -10.40 8.52 -7.75
C PHE A 397 -10.75 7.15 -7.17
N ARG A 398 -10.30 6.87 -5.94
CA ARG A 398 -10.61 5.60 -5.27
C ARG A 398 -12.10 5.43 -5.01
N LEU A 399 -12.80 6.52 -4.70
CA LEU A 399 -14.20 6.54 -4.26
C LEU A 399 -15.20 6.99 -5.34
N ALA A 400 -14.77 7.71 -6.37
CA ALA A 400 -15.62 8.21 -7.45
C ALA A 400 -16.30 7.07 -8.20
N GLY A 401 -17.54 7.26 -8.65
CA GLY A 401 -18.26 6.22 -9.38
C GLY A 401 -18.61 4.95 -8.57
N LEU A 402 -18.40 4.94 -7.25
CA LEU A 402 -18.82 3.84 -6.36
C LEU A 402 -20.12 4.19 -5.64
N THR A 403 -20.99 3.19 -5.45
CA THR A 403 -22.18 3.32 -4.58
C THR A 403 -21.79 3.42 -3.12
N GLU A 404 -22.68 3.91 -2.25
CA GLU A 404 -22.41 3.98 -0.81
C GLU A 404 -22.09 2.63 -0.16
N GLU A 405 -22.71 1.55 -0.65
CA GLU A 405 -22.38 0.19 -0.23
C GLU A 405 -20.97 -0.21 -0.67
N GLN A 406 -20.59 0.12 -1.91
CA GLN A 406 -19.23 -0.14 -2.40
C GLN A 406 -18.18 0.67 -1.66
N LYS A 407 -18.46 1.93 -1.32
CA LYS A 407 -17.57 2.79 -0.53
C LYS A 407 -17.29 2.20 0.85
N LYS A 408 -18.33 1.67 1.53
CA LYS A 408 -18.18 1.00 2.83
C LYS A 408 -17.34 -0.27 2.77
N ASN A 409 -17.30 -0.92 1.61
CA ASN A 409 -16.50 -2.13 1.38
C ASN A 409 -15.08 -1.84 0.90
N VAL A 410 -14.69 -0.57 0.72
CA VAL A 410 -13.29 -0.22 0.41
C VAL A 410 -12.43 -0.54 1.64
N PRO A 411 -11.33 -1.30 1.48
CA PRO A 411 -10.45 -1.62 2.60
C PRO A 411 -9.92 -0.35 3.26
N GLU A 412 -10.10 -0.22 4.57
CA GLU A 412 -9.61 0.93 5.34
C GLU A 412 -8.08 1.08 5.23
N GLU A 413 -7.35 -0.02 5.07
CA GLU A 413 -5.90 -0.02 4.85
C GLU A 413 -5.52 0.74 3.55
N GLU A 414 -6.29 0.59 2.47
CA GLU A 414 -6.04 1.33 1.22
C GLU A 414 -6.24 2.83 1.43
N LEU A 415 -7.30 3.22 2.13
CA LEU A 415 -7.58 4.63 2.44
C LEU A 415 -6.47 5.24 3.30
N LEU A 416 -5.95 4.47 4.25
CA LEU A 416 -4.84 4.87 5.10
C LEU A 416 -3.54 5.03 4.31
N ASN A 417 -3.25 4.08 3.42
CA ASN A 417 -2.09 4.14 2.54
C ASN A 417 -2.15 5.35 1.59
N ILE A 418 -3.34 5.70 1.09
CA ILE A 418 -3.53 6.92 0.28
C ILE A 418 -3.19 8.18 1.09
N LYS A 419 -3.63 8.27 2.35
CA LYS A 419 -3.30 9.40 3.23
C LYS A 419 -1.78 9.53 3.46
N GLN A 420 -1.07 8.41 3.50
CA GLN A 420 0.39 8.36 3.61
C GLN A 420 1.10 8.31 2.25
N GLY A 421 0.50 8.91 1.21
CA GLY A 421 0.87 8.68 -0.18
C GLY A 421 2.36 8.81 -0.50
N ILE A 422 3.06 9.81 0.04
CA ILE A 422 4.51 10.00 -0.18
C ILE A 422 5.33 8.82 0.37
N LYS A 423 5.00 8.31 1.58
CA LYS A 423 5.67 7.13 2.15
C LYS A 423 5.43 5.88 1.29
N ILE A 424 4.21 5.72 0.79
CA ILE A 424 3.85 4.58 -0.07
C ILE A 424 4.53 4.65 -1.43
N ILE A 425 4.72 5.85 -2.00
CA ILE A 425 5.51 6.04 -3.22
C ILE A 425 6.95 5.61 -2.99
N GLN A 426 7.59 6.11 -1.92
CA GLN A 426 8.97 5.74 -1.57
C GLN A 426 9.13 4.24 -1.33
N LEU A 427 8.19 3.63 -0.60
CA LEU A 427 8.14 2.18 -0.39
C LEU A 427 8.05 1.41 -1.72
N SER A 428 7.19 1.88 -2.62
CA SER A 428 6.97 1.26 -3.92
C SER A 428 8.20 1.34 -4.81
N GLU A 429 8.92 2.46 -4.77
CA GLU A 429 10.18 2.68 -5.50
C GLU A 429 11.31 1.79 -4.96
N GLN A 430 11.48 1.72 -3.64
CA GLN A 430 12.48 0.84 -3.02
C GLN A 430 12.24 -0.64 -3.33
N LEU A 431 10.99 -1.09 -3.24
CA LEU A 431 10.63 -2.46 -3.61
C LEU A 431 10.79 -2.70 -5.12
N ALA A 432 10.48 -1.71 -5.96
CA ALA A 432 10.69 -1.80 -7.40
C ALA A 432 12.17 -1.93 -7.78
N GLU A 433 13.03 -1.13 -7.15
CA GLU A 433 14.49 -1.24 -7.27
C GLU A 433 14.96 -2.63 -6.85
N PHE A 434 14.46 -3.16 -5.74
CA PHE A 434 14.77 -4.51 -5.28
C PHE A 434 14.38 -5.57 -6.32
N PHE A 435 13.12 -5.61 -6.77
CA PHE A 435 12.66 -6.60 -7.75
C PHE A 435 13.39 -6.47 -9.10
N SER A 436 13.67 -5.24 -9.53
CA SER A 436 14.44 -4.97 -10.75
C SER A 436 15.89 -5.45 -10.60
N ALA A 437 16.56 -5.19 -9.49
CA ALA A 437 17.92 -5.65 -9.22
C ALA A 437 17.99 -7.17 -9.09
N LEU A 438 16.96 -7.80 -8.51
CA LEU A 438 16.89 -9.24 -8.32
C LEU A 438 16.83 -10.00 -9.65
N LYS A 439 16.28 -9.42 -10.72
CA LYS A 439 16.35 -10.02 -12.07
C LYS A 439 17.79 -10.30 -12.50
N SER A 440 18.73 -9.42 -12.16
CA SER A 440 20.16 -9.62 -12.46
C SER A 440 20.78 -10.77 -11.68
N VAL A 441 20.25 -11.06 -10.48
CA VAL A 441 20.66 -12.22 -9.68
C VAL A 441 20.17 -13.52 -10.32
N PHE A 442 18.94 -13.54 -10.84
CA PHE A 442 18.40 -14.70 -11.54
C PHE A 442 18.92 -14.89 -12.97
N ASN A 443 19.67 -13.93 -13.50
CA ASN A 443 20.24 -14.00 -14.83
C ASN A 443 21.72 -14.42 -14.77
N PRO A 444 22.08 -15.67 -15.12
CA PRO A 444 23.47 -16.12 -15.14
C PRO A 444 24.36 -15.36 -16.13
N GLU A 445 23.76 -14.72 -17.14
CA GLU A 445 24.45 -13.90 -18.14
C GLU A 445 24.81 -12.51 -17.61
N SER A 446 24.36 -12.15 -16.40
CA SER A 446 24.63 -10.82 -15.85
C SER A 446 26.12 -10.61 -15.59
N GLN A 447 26.55 -9.35 -15.63
CA GLN A 447 27.93 -8.96 -15.33
C GLN A 447 28.38 -9.39 -13.92
N MET A 448 27.44 -9.66 -13.01
CA MET A 448 27.71 -10.14 -11.66
C MET A 448 28.46 -11.47 -11.66
N TYR A 449 28.17 -12.35 -12.62
CA TYR A 449 28.74 -13.69 -12.72
C TYR A 449 29.84 -13.76 -13.78
N ARG A 450 29.60 -13.20 -14.98
CA ARG A 450 30.53 -13.31 -16.12
C ARG A 450 31.73 -12.36 -16.07
N GLY A 451 31.64 -11.29 -15.28
CA GLY A 451 32.75 -10.36 -15.03
C GLY A 451 33.23 -10.33 -13.57
N GLY A 452 32.67 -11.19 -12.70
CA GLY A 452 32.87 -11.18 -11.25
C GLY A 452 33.79 -12.29 -10.71
N SER A 453 33.89 -12.37 -9.38
CA SER A 453 34.82 -13.23 -8.62
C SER A 453 34.33 -14.66 -8.34
N PHE A 454 33.16 -15.07 -8.86
CA PHE A 454 32.69 -16.44 -8.72
C PHE A 454 31.83 -16.89 -9.93
N ALA A 455 32.07 -18.13 -10.38
CA ALA A 455 31.32 -18.78 -11.45
C ALA A 455 30.26 -19.74 -10.88
N LEU A 456 29.15 -19.90 -11.60
CA LEU A 456 28.05 -20.80 -11.24
C LEU A 456 28.23 -22.17 -11.92
N SER A 457 27.71 -23.24 -11.30
CA SER A 457 27.56 -24.54 -11.97
C SER A 457 26.47 -24.50 -13.04
N GLN A 458 26.61 -25.29 -14.11
CA GLN A 458 25.65 -25.32 -15.22
C GLN A 458 24.24 -25.73 -14.75
N GLU A 459 24.17 -26.61 -13.74
CA GLU A 459 22.93 -27.04 -13.09
C GLU A 459 22.22 -25.86 -12.40
N TYR A 460 22.98 -25.01 -11.70
CA TYR A 460 22.41 -23.87 -11.01
C TYR A 460 22.07 -22.72 -11.97
N GLU A 461 22.86 -22.50 -13.02
CA GLU A 461 22.51 -21.56 -14.09
C GLU A 461 21.18 -21.93 -14.74
N SER A 462 20.99 -23.22 -15.05
CA SER A 462 19.75 -23.74 -15.64
C SER A 462 18.55 -23.58 -14.68
N TYR A 463 18.77 -23.75 -13.37
CA TYR A 463 17.74 -23.50 -12.36
C TYR A 463 17.34 -22.03 -12.29
N LEU A 464 18.30 -21.11 -12.18
CA LEU A 464 18.04 -19.67 -12.05
C LEU A 464 17.35 -19.10 -13.30
N GLN A 465 17.72 -19.57 -14.50
CA GLN A 465 17.03 -19.22 -15.75
C GLN A 465 15.56 -19.64 -15.78
N GLY A 466 15.17 -20.65 -15.00
CA GLY A 466 13.79 -21.09 -14.86
C GLY A 466 12.95 -20.25 -13.89
N VAL A 467 13.55 -19.32 -13.15
CA VAL A 467 12.86 -18.47 -12.18
C VAL A 467 12.50 -17.13 -12.83
N GLU A 468 11.20 -16.83 -12.90
CA GLU A 468 10.70 -15.58 -13.49
C GLU A 468 10.21 -14.60 -12.40
N ILE A 469 10.73 -13.37 -12.43
CA ILE A 469 10.31 -12.27 -11.55
C ILE A 469 9.35 -11.36 -12.32
N ASP A 470 8.06 -11.69 -12.24
CA ASP A 470 7.00 -10.97 -12.94
C ASP A 470 6.22 -10.01 -12.03
N LEU A 471 5.35 -9.17 -12.60
CA LEU A 471 4.52 -8.22 -11.84
C LEU A 471 3.43 -8.91 -10.98
N ARG A 472 3.09 -10.19 -11.25
CA ARG A 472 2.08 -10.92 -10.45
C ARG A 472 2.69 -11.43 -9.14
N LEU A 473 3.94 -11.86 -9.16
CA LEU A 473 4.69 -12.29 -7.99
C LEU A 473 4.69 -11.19 -6.92
N VAL A 474 4.91 -9.95 -7.35
CA VAL A 474 4.96 -8.76 -6.48
C VAL A 474 3.65 -8.59 -5.70
N SER A 475 2.50 -8.65 -6.40
CA SER A 475 1.19 -8.54 -5.74
C SER A 475 0.97 -9.70 -4.75
N LYS A 476 1.32 -10.93 -5.13
CA LYS A 476 1.21 -12.11 -4.24
C LYS A 476 2.08 -12.01 -2.98
N ILE A 477 3.26 -11.43 -3.09
CA ILE A 477 4.18 -11.23 -1.95
C ILE A 477 3.54 -10.26 -0.94
N ILE A 478 3.03 -9.13 -1.44
CA ILE A 478 2.36 -8.12 -0.60
C ILE A 478 1.12 -8.71 0.08
N GLU A 479 0.28 -9.43 -0.67
CA GLU A 479 -0.92 -10.11 -0.14
C GLU A 479 -0.59 -11.15 0.93
N LYS A 480 0.49 -11.91 0.77
CA LYS A 480 0.89 -12.90 1.78
C LYS A 480 1.49 -12.26 3.03
N ALA A 481 2.22 -11.16 2.88
CA ALA A 481 2.79 -10.41 3.99
C ALA A 481 1.73 -9.68 4.86
N SER A 482 0.57 -9.34 4.28
CA SER A 482 -0.52 -8.68 5.02
C SER A 482 -1.26 -9.62 5.98
N VAL A 483 -1.12 -10.94 5.81
CA VAL A 483 -1.69 -11.95 6.69
C VAL A 483 -0.89 -12.01 7.99
N VAL A 484 -1.55 -11.72 9.12
CA VAL A 484 -0.94 -11.87 10.45
C VAL A 484 -0.89 -13.35 10.79
N THR A 485 0.30 -13.94 10.73
CA THR A 485 0.52 -15.29 11.23
C THR A 485 0.44 -15.29 12.76
N PRO A 486 -0.36 -16.18 13.38
CA PRO A 486 -0.40 -16.27 14.83
C PRO A 486 1.01 -16.62 15.33
N LYS A 487 1.53 -15.83 16.27
CA LYS A 487 2.80 -16.13 16.94
C LYS A 487 2.64 -17.48 17.64
N VAL A 488 3.33 -18.49 17.14
CA VAL A 488 3.58 -19.69 17.94
C VAL A 488 4.47 -19.21 19.08
N LEU A 489 3.91 -19.11 20.28
CA LEU A 489 4.71 -18.97 21.49
C LEU A 489 5.74 -20.09 21.46
N GLN A 490 7.01 -19.75 21.28
CA GLN A 490 8.06 -20.71 21.63
C GLN A 490 7.81 -21.03 23.11
N PRO A 491 7.73 -22.31 23.48
CA PRO A 491 7.52 -22.66 24.87
C PRO A 491 8.74 -22.16 25.64
N ASP A 492 8.55 -21.09 26.42
CA ASP A 492 9.44 -20.80 27.54
C ASP A 492 9.46 -22.07 28.41
N VAL A 493 10.66 -22.38 28.91
CA VAL A 493 10.99 -23.52 29.76
C VAL A 493 9.77 -24.02 30.54
N ILE A 494 9.35 -25.26 30.26
CA ILE A 494 8.21 -25.90 30.89
C ILE A 494 8.41 -25.88 32.42
N ASP A 495 7.73 -24.95 33.09
CA ASP A 495 7.54 -25.00 34.53
C ASP A 495 6.40 -25.99 34.83
N PHE A 496 6.79 -27.22 35.17
CA PHE A 496 5.90 -28.33 35.53
C PHE A 496 5.07 -28.06 36.79
N SER A 497 5.28 -26.95 37.51
CA SER A 497 4.51 -26.63 38.73
C SER A 497 3.05 -26.23 38.45
N SER A 498 2.71 -25.83 37.22
CA SER A 498 1.35 -25.41 36.83
C SER A 498 0.46 -26.55 36.34
N ALA A 499 1.01 -27.75 36.09
CA ALA A 499 0.33 -28.91 35.53
C ALA A 499 -0.78 -29.52 36.43
N PHE A 500 -0.99 -28.98 37.64
CA PHE A 500 -2.01 -29.45 38.57
C PHE A 500 -3.12 -28.43 38.89
N SER A 501 -3.16 -27.27 38.25
CA SER A 501 -4.31 -26.36 38.39
C SER A 501 -5.36 -26.66 37.31
N THR A 502 -6.48 -27.23 37.74
CA THR A 502 -7.64 -27.54 36.90
C THR A 502 -8.45 -26.28 36.63
N SER A 503 -8.10 -25.55 35.57
CA SER A 503 -8.99 -24.59 34.94
C SER A 503 -8.64 -24.46 33.47
N ALA A 504 -9.39 -25.18 32.64
CA ALA A 504 -9.38 -25.04 31.19
C ALA A 504 -10.03 -23.69 30.82
N ASP A 505 -9.24 -22.62 30.83
CA ASP A 505 -9.63 -21.40 30.14
C ASP A 505 -9.31 -21.56 28.66
N LYS A 506 -10.38 -21.77 27.89
CA LYS A 506 -10.39 -21.62 26.44
C LYS A 506 -9.81 -20.24 26.11
N THR A 507 -8.65 -20.20 25.49
CA THR A 507 -8.10 -19.00 24.86
C THR A 507 -9.10 -18.52 23.81
N LYS A 508 -9.92 -17.54 24.20
CA LYS A 508 -10.65 -16.68 23.27
C LYS A 508 -9.59 -16.05 22.37
N SER A 509 -9.65 -16.31 21.06
CA SER A 509 -8.97 -15.48 20.09
C SER A 509 -9.64 -14.11 20.12
N THR A 510 -9.17 -13.23 20.99
CA THR A 510 -9.44 -11.80 20.89
C THR A 510 -8.89 -11.35 19.55
N GLY A 511 -9.77 -10.92 18.65
CA GLY A 511 -9.37 -10.34 17.37
C GLY A 511 -8.31 -9.28 17.64
N ILE A 512 -7.14 -9.42 17.02
CA ILE A 512 -6.10 -8.40 17.09
C ILE A 512 -6.70 -7.13 16.51
N GLU A 513 -6.75 -6.04 17.30
CA GLU A 513 -7.26 -4.75 16.86
C GLU A 513 -6.50 -4.31 15.59
N MET A 514 -7.20 -3.64 14.67
CA MET A 514 -6.64 -3.28 13.37
C MET A 514 -5.33 -2.49 13.49
N GLU A 515 -5.24 -1.59 14.48
CA GLU A 515 -4.05 -0.80 14.77
C GLU A 515 -2.83 -1.68 15.07
N ASP A 516 -3.00 -2.71 15.90
CA ASP A 516 -1.94 -3.67 16.24
C ASP A 516 -1.51 -4.49 15.02
N ARG A 517 -2.44 -4.77 14.08
CA ARG A 517 -2.11 -5.46 12.82
C ARG A 517 -1.29 -4.57 11.87
N LEU A 518 -1.53 -3.26 11.86
CA LEU A 518 -0.87 -2.33 10.94
C LEU A 518 0.48 -1.82 11.49
N ALA A 519 0.70 -1.88 12.80
CA ALA A 519 1.90 -1.38 13.46
C ALA A 519 3.20 -2.10 13.03
N ASP A 520 3.13 -3.36 12.64
CA ASP A 520 4.29 -4.20 12.26
C ASP A 520 4.22 -4.74 10.81
N ARG A 521 3.30 -4.22 9.98
CA ARG A 521 3.08 -4.73 8.62
C ARG A 521 4.30 -4.61 7.70
N GLY A 522 5.07 -3.55 7.84
CA GLY A 522 6.34 -3.36 7.12
C GLY A 522 7.39 -4.36 7.56
N LYS A 523 7.47 -4.67 8.86
CA LYS A 523 8.36 -5.72 9.36
C LYS A 523 7.97 -7.09 8.83
N ARG A 524 6.68 -7.43 8.83
CA ARG A 524 6.19 -8.68 8.25
C ARG A 524 6.52 -8.81 6.76
N LEU A 525 6.43 -7.70 6.02
CA LEU A 525 6.83 -7.66 4.61
C LEU A 525 8.32 -7.93 4.43
N GLU A 526 9.19 -7.31 5.24
CA GLU A 526 10.64 -7.59 5.23
C GLU A 526 10.93 -9.07 5.53
N ASP A 527 10.33 -9.60 6.60
CA ASP A 527 10.55 -10.99 7.05
C ASP A 527 10.10 -11.98 5.95
N TYR A 528 8.94 -11.73 5.34
CA TYR A 528 8.41 -12.55 4.27
C TYR A 528 9.30 -12.50 3.02
N LEU A 529 9.77 -11.31 2.62
CA LEU A 529 10.70 -11.14 1.49
C LEU A 529 12.01 -11.91 1.72
N GLN A 530 12.57 -11.85 2.93
CA GLN A 530 13.79 -12.58 3.28
C GLN A 530 13.58 -14.10 3.24
N GLN A 531 12.46 -14.58 3.76
CA GLN A 531 12.10 -16.00 3.74
C GLN A 531 11.90 -16.49 2.31
N TRP A 532 11.12 -15.75 1.51
CA TRP A 532 10.87 -16.06 0.11
C TRP A 532 12.17 -16.10 -0.70
N MET A 533 13.04 -15.09 -0.54
CA MET A 533 14.34 -15.04 -1.19
C MET A 533 15.21 -16.25 -0.84
N HIS A 534 15.22 -16.67 0.44
CA HIS A 534 15.92 -17.88 0.85
C HIS A 534 15.34 -19.13 0.16
N GLN A 535 14.01 -19.28 0.12
CA GLN A 535 13.36 -20.44 -0.50
C GLN A 535 13.63 -20.56 -2.00
N VAL A 536 13.69 -19.44 -2.71
CA VAL A 536 13.89 -19.42 -4.15
C VAL A 536 15.38 -19.53 -4.52
N LEU A 537 16.29 -18.96 -3.75
CA LEU A 537 17.74 -19.06 -4.02
C LEU A 537 18.39 -20.32 -3.41
N VAL A 538 17.72 -20.96 -2.46
CA VAL A 538 18.17 -22.21 -1.84
C VAL A 538 17.04 -23.25 -1.99
N PRO A 539 16.89 -23.84 -3.19
CA PRO A 539 15.84 -24.81 -3.43
C PRO A 539 15.98 -26.02 -2.48
N ALA A 540 14.87 -26.49 -1.91
CA ALA A 540 14.87 -27.63 -1.00
C ALA A 540 15.40 -28.92 -1.66
N ASP A 541 15.25 -29.03 -2.97
CA ASP A 541 15.69 -30.14 -3.82
C ASP A 541 17.07 -29.89 -4.45
N ALA A 542 17.85 -28.92 -3.95
CA ALA A 542 19.20 -28.59 -4.46
C ALA A 542 20.12 -29.81 -4.58
N GLN A 543 20.11 -30.70 -3.57
CA GLN A 543 20.92 -31.93 -3.59
C GLN A 543 20.53 -32.85 -4.75
N THR A 544 19.23 -33.01 -5.02
CA THR A 544 18.75 -33.85 -6.14
C THR A 544 19.04 -33.23 -7.51
N ARG A 545 19.25 -31.92 -7.57
CA ARG A 545 19.65 -31.19 -8.79
C ARG A 545 21.16 -31.07 -8.95
N ASN A 546 21.96 -31.70 -8.08
CA ASN A 546 23.42 -31.55 -8.02
C ASN A 546 23.90 -30.10 -7.83
N ILE A 547 23.07 -29.24 -7.25
CA ILE A 547 23.42 -27.84 -6.97
C ILE A 547 24.21 -27.77 -5.65
N LYS A 548 25.38 -27.13 -5.66
CA LYS A 548 26.25 -27.03 -4.50
C LYS A 548 25.69 -26.03 -3.47
N PRO A 549 25.54 -26.41 -2.18
CA PRO A 549 25.02 -25.51 -1.15
C PRO A 549 25.83 -24.21 -1.00
N GLU A 550 27.14 -24.26 -1.22
CA GLU A 550 28.02 -23.08 -1.14
C GLU A 550 27.70 -22.03 -2.22
N GLU A 551 27.31 -22.46 -3.42
CA GLU A 551 26.91 -21.58 -4.52
C GLU A 551 25.58 -20.89 -4.18
N CYS A 552 24.61 -21.64 -3.67
CA CYS A 552 23.34 -21.08 -3.18
C CYS A 552 23.56 -20.02 -2.10
N GLN A 553 24.45 -20.29 -1.14
CA GLN A 553 24.76 -19.35 -0.06
C GLN A 553 25.48 -18.08 -0.56
N LYS A 554 26.35 -18.19 -1.56
CA LYS A 554 26.99 -17.00 -2.19
C LYS A 554 25.96 -16.13 -2.91
N VAL A 555 25.09 -16.73 -3.73
CA VAL A 555 24.01 -16.01 -4.43
C VAL A 555 23.03 -15.39 -3.43
N LEU A 556 22.65 -16.12 -2.37
CA LEU A 556 21.78 -15.60 -1.31
C LEU A 556 22.40 -14.40 -0.59
N ARG A 557 23.70 -14.42 -0.30
CA ARG A 557 24.40 -13.26 0.29
C ARG A 557 24.38 -12.06 -0.64
N LEU A 558 24.64 -12.26 -1.93
CA LEU A 558 24.55 -11.18 -2.93
C LEU A 558 23.14 -10.58 -2.96
N ALA A 559 22.11 -11.43 -3.00
CA ALA A 559 20.72 -10.99 -3.01
C ALA A 559 20.34 -10.25 -1.71
N ARG A 560 20.82 -10.70 -0.54
CA ARG A 560 20.65 -9.98 0.74
C ARG A 560 21.34 -8.63 0.76
N THR A 561 22.53 -8.52 0.18
CA THR A 561 23.23 -7.23 0.06
C THR A 561 22.45 -6.27 -0.83
N LEU A 562 21.92 -6.74 -1.96
CA LEU A 562 21.05 -5.94 -2.83
C LEU A 562 19.76 -5.54 -2.11
N ALA A 563 19.11 -6.48 -1.40
CA ALA A 563 17.92 -6.20 -0.61
C ALA A 563 18.15 -5.09 0.41
N ALA A 564 19.29 -5.12 1.11
CA ALA A 564 19.64 -4.08 2.07
C ALA A 564 19.93 -2.72 1.43
N HIS A 565 20.55 -2.68 0.24
CA HIS A 565 20.65 -1.43 -0.54
C HIS A 565 19.29 -0.89 -1.01
N CYS A 566 18.22 -1.67 -0.88
CA CYS A 566 16.84 -1.26 -1.12
C CYS A 566 16.03 -1.14 0.18
N GLY A 567 16.69 -1.11 1.35
CA GLY A 567 16.04 -0.89 2.64
C GLY A 567 15.35 -2.12 3.22
N ILE A 568 15.70 -3.32 2.77
CA ILE A 568 15.12 -4.60 3.20
C ILE A 568 16.13 -5.38 4.06
N GLY A 569 15.81 -5.57 5.34
CA GLY A 569 16.64 -6.32 6.29
C GLY A 569 17.81 -5.55 6.90
N ASP A 570 18.61 -6.26 7.71
CA ASP A 570 19.73 -5.67 8.46
C ASP A 570 21.07 -5.86 7.72
N LEU A 571 21.51 -4.81 7.02
CA LEU A 571 22.93 -4.46 7.07
C LEU A 571 23.08 -3.32 8.06
N LYS A 572 24.32 -3.08 8.53
CA LYS A 572 24.71 -1.88 9.28
C LYS A 572 24.44 -0.63 8.43
N LEU A 573 23.18 -0.29 8.27
CA LEU A 573 22.68 0.84 7.50
C LEU A 573 23.03 2.07 8.33
N LYS A 574 23.94 2.90 7.81
CA LYS A 574 23.94 4.31 8.19
C LYS A 574 22.63 4.86 7.66
N GLU A 575 21.59 4.83 8.49
CA GLU A 575 20.36 5.59 8.23
C GLU A 575 20.79 7.04 8.01
N SER A 576 20.75 7.50 6.76
CA SER A 576 21.24 8.82 6.38
C SER A 576 20.16 9.60 5.62
N PRO A 577 19.37 10.44 6.27
CA PRO A 577 18.50 11.47 5.69
C PRO A 577 18.98 12.37 4.53
N ARG A 578 20.20 12.22 3.98
CA ARG A 578 20.58 12.82 2.67
C ARG A 578 21.26 11.83 1.72
N GLY A 579 21.03 10.53 1.90
CA GLY A 579 21.49 9.52 0.92
C GLY A 579 21.44 8.05 1.36
N GLY A 580 21.06 7.76 2.59
CA GLY A 580 20.84 6.42 3.12
C GLY A 580 19.39 5.95 2.92
N ILE A 581 19.25 4.69 2.51
CA ILE A 581 17.95 4.09 2.23
C ILE A 581 17.15 3.92 3.52
N ILE A 582 15.95 4.52 3.59
CA ILE A 582 15.01 4.32 4.71
C ILE A 582 14.52 2.88 4.67
N ARG A 583 14.46 2.17 5.81
CA ARG A 583 13.92 0.81 5.84
C ARG A 583 12.45 0.77 5.43
N ILE A 584 12.08 -0.22 4.62
CA ILE A 584 10.69 -0.41 4.20
C ILE A 584 9.76 -0.67 5.39
N ALA A 585 10.28 -1.27 6.47
CA ALA A 585 9.53 -1.43 7.72
C ALA A 585 9.06 -0.09 8.28
N LYS A 586 9.93 0.93 8.29
CA LYS A 586 9.61 2.27 8.80
C LYS A 586 8.67 3.03 7.88
N LEU A 587 8.79 2.83 6.56
CA LEU A 587 7.90 3.45 5.58
C LEU A 587 6.49 2.85 5.62
N TYR A 588 6.39 1.54 5.81
CA TYR A 588 5.12 0.84 5.71
C TYR A 588 4.41 0.64 7.04
N ASN A 589 5.11 0.48 8.17
CA ASN A 589 4.45 0.36 9.48
C ASN A 589 3.52 1.56 9.74
N PHE A 590 2.31 1.28 10.18
CA PHE A 590 1.40 2.34 10.58
C PHE A 590 1.81 2.88 11.94
N ASP A 591 2.17 4.16 11.97
CA ASP A 591 2.12 4.94 13.20
C ASP A 591 0.84 5.77 13.17
N ARG A 592 -0.10 5.48 14.07
CA ARG A 592 -1.35 6.28 14.22
C ARG A 592 -1.09 7.74 14.49
N PHE A 593 0.12 8.06 14.95
CA PHE A 593 0.55 9.40 15.20
C PHE A 593 1.32 10.03 14.04
N ASP A 594 1.38 9.41 12.86
CA ASP A 594 1.80 10.10 11.63
C ASP A 594 0.70 11.02 11.07
N ASP A 595 -0.56 10.86 11.50
CA ASP A 595 -1.68 11.72 11.10
C ASP A 595 -1.74 12.95 12.02
N PRO A 596 -1.55 14.18 11.48
CA PRO A 596 -1.67 15.40 12.27
C PRO A 596 -3.01 15.49 13.00
N ASN A 597 -4.11 14.98 12.44
CA ASN A 597 -5.42 15.04 13.10
C ASN A 597 -5.49 14.16 14.35
N GLU A 598 -4.92 12.97 14.32
CA GLU A 598 -4.85 12.09 15.49
C GLU A 598 -3.86 12.62 16.53
N GLN A 599 -2.74 13.25 16.11
CA GLN A 599 -1.86 14.00 17.01
C GLN A 599 -2.62 15.13 17.72
N HIS A 600 -3.35 15.96 16.96
CA HIS A 600 -4.14 17.07 17.51
C HIS A 600 -5.31 16.59 18.38
N LYS A 601 -5.87 15.41 18.12
CA LYS A 601 -6.92 14.78 18.94
C LYS A 601 -6.37 14.25 20.26
N LEU A 602 -5.22 13.59 20.26
CA LEU A 602 -4.55 13.18 21.50
C LEU A 602 -4.17 14.41 22.34
N LEU A 603 -3.67 15.45 21.68
CA LEU A 603 -3.37 16.73 22.30
C LEU A 603 -4.61 17.39 22.90
N ARG A 604 -5.73 17.43 22.16
CA ARG A 604 -7.03 17.86 22.68
C ARG A 604 -7.42 17.07 23.93
N ASP A 605 -7.30 15.75 23.90
CA ASP A 605 -7.69 14.89 25.02
C ASP A 605 -6.84 15.16 26.27
N LEU A 606 -5.53 15.30 26.09
CA LEU A 606 -4.60 15.68 27.17
C LEU A 606 -4.91 17.06 27.73
N MET A 607 -5.25 18.02 26.87
CA MET A 607 -5.64 19.38 27.25
C MET A 607 -6.97 19.40 28.02
N VAL A 608 -7.98 18.68 27.55
CA VAL A 608 -9.29 18.55 28.22
C VAL A 608 -9.13 17.87 29.59
N GLU A 609 -8.28 16.86 29.69
CA GLU A 609 -7.98 16.19 30.95
C GLU A 609 -7.24 17.10 31.94
N ALA A 610 -6.27 17.88 31.48
CA ALA A 610 -5.55 18.86 32.30
C ALA A 610 -6.51 19.92 32.88
N VAL A 611 -7.45 20.41 32.06
CA VAL A 611 -8.54 21.28 32.50
C VAL A 611 -9.36 20.57 33.59
N ARG A 612 -9.86 19.36 33.33
CA ARG A 612 -10.67 18.59 34.30
C ARG A 612 -9.97 18.41 35.65
N LYS A 613 -8.67 18.10 35.66
CA LYS A 613 -7.88 17.85 36.87
C LYS A 613 -7.67 19.13 37.71
N ASN A 614 -7.47 20.27 37.07
CA ASN A 614 -7.27 21.55 37.77
C ASN A 614 -8.58 22.22 38.22
N HIS A 615 -9.75 21.70 37.82
CA HIS A 615 -11.07 22.21 38.21
C HIS A 615 -11.79 21.41 39.31
N GLU A 616 -11.15 20.40 39.93
CA GLU A 616 -11.76 19.67 41.06
C GLU A 616 -12.13 20.58 42.24
N GLU A 617 -11.39 21.66 42.48
CA GLU A 617 -11.64 22.61 43.58
C GLU A 617 -12.88 23.51 43.37
N LEU A 618 -13.25 23.78 42.12
CA LEU A 618 -14.44 24.56 41.77
C LEU A 618 -15.74 23.77 41.91
N ARG A 619 -15.66 22.43 41.97
CA ARG A 619 -16.80 21.56 42.31
C ARG A 619 -17.14 21.56 43.79
N ALA A 620 -16.19 21.93 44.66
CA ALA A 620 -16.31 21.70 46.09
C ALA A 620 -16.60 22.97 46.93
N LYS A 621 -16.44 24.19 46.39
CA LYS A 621 -16.38 25.39 47.26
C LYS A 621 -17.23 26.62 46.91
N ASP A 622 -18.07 26.63 45.89
CA ASP A 622 -19.00 27.77 45.71
C ASP A 622 -20.32 27.37 45.01
N PRO A 623 -21.49 27.46 45.69
CA PRO A 623 -22.80 27.19 45.08
C PRO A 623 -23.25 28.25 44.06
N THR A 624 -22.52 29.36 43.90
CA THR A 624 -22.91 30.48 43.04
C THR A 624 -22.27 30.45 41.65
N LEU A 625 -21.28 29.58 41.42
CA LEU A 625 -20.68 29.37 40.11
C LEU A 625 -21.52 28.36 39.32
N GLN A 626 -22.08 28.81 38.19
CA GLN A 626 -22.83 27.95 37.28
C GLN A 626 -21.96 26.73 36.87
N PRO A 627 -22.53 25.52 36.82
CA PRO A 627 -21.82 24.37 36.26
C PRO A 627 -21.40 24.73 34.83
N LEU A 628 -20.14 24.42 34.48
CA LEU A 628 -19.63 24.57 33.11
C LEU A 628 -20.67 24.02 32.12
N PRO A 629 -21.14 24.82 31.14
CA PRO A 629 -22.15 24.36 30.19
C PRO A 629 -21.56 23.30 29.26
N GLY A 630 -22.25 22.17 29.13
CA GLY A 630 -21.93 21.11 28.17
C GLY A 630 -20.77 20.20 28.58
N SER A 631 -20.77 18.97 28.07
CA SER A 631 -19.65 18.04 28.22
C SER A 631 -18.34 18.73 27.81
N ALA A 632 -17.24 18.47 28.52
CA ALA A 632 -15.95 19.11 28.22
C ALA A 632 -15.42 18.87 26.78
N ASP A 633 -16.09 18.02 25.99
CA ASP A 633 -15.87 17.79 24.57
C ASP A 633 -16.35 18.97 23.68
N ASP A 634 -17.24 19.85 24.19
CA ASP A 634 -17.73 21.05 23.49
C ASP A 634 -16.84 22.29 23.68
N ILE A 635 -15.78 22.19 24.51
CA ILE A 635 -14.96 23.34 24.93
C ILE A 635 -13.76 23.56 23.99
N ILE A 636 -13.19 22.50 23.41
CA ILE A 636 -11.98 22.57 22.56
C ILE A 636 -12.10 21.58 21.41
N THR A 637 -12.25 22.06 20.18
CA THR A 637 -12.26 21.20 18.99
C THR A 637 -10.84 20.96 18.45
N VAL A 638 -10.67 19.92 17.62
CA VAL A 638 -9.39 19.66 16.91
C VAL A 638 -8.98 20.86 16.03
N ALA A 639 -9.95 21.57 15.45
CA ALA A 639 -9.69 22.76 14.65
C ALA A 639 -9.17 23.94 15.49
N ASP A 640 -9.66 24.08 16.72
CA ASP A 640 -9.18 25.11 17.66
C ASP A 640 -7.73 24.85 18.06
N VAL A 641 -7.38 23.59 18.33
CA VAL A 641 -6.00 23.17 18.63
C VAL A 641 -5.08 23.48 17.44
N GLN A 642 -5.47 23.12 16.21
CA GLN A 642 -4.70 23.42 15.00
C GLN A 642 -4.45 24.92 14.82
N LYS A 643 -5.48 25.75 15.04
CA LYS A 643 -5.37 27.20 14.95
C LYS A 643 -4.41 27.73 16.01
N ALA A 644 -4.52 27.24 17.24
CA ALA A 644 -3.67 27.69 18.33
C ALA A 644 -2.20 27.29 18.17
N VAL A 645 -1.92 26.08 17.66
CA VAL A 645 -0.55 25.65 17.33
C VAL A 645 0.07 26.60 16.30
N LYS A 646 -0.67 26.97 15.24
CA LYS A 646 -0.19 27.93 14.23
C LYS A 646 0.08 29.32 14.82
N VAL A 647 -0.80 29.82 15.68
CA VAL A 647 -0.62 31.12 16.36
C VAL A 647 0.61 31.09 17.27
N ALA A 648 0.77 30.03 18.05
CA ALA A 648 1.90 29.89 18.97
C ALA A 648 3.24 29.71 18.25
N ALA A 649 3.27 28.97 17.13
CA ALA A 649 4.45 28.82 16.28
C ALA A 649 4.91 30.16 15.67
N ALA A 650 4.01 31.13 15.51
CA ALA A 650 4.30 32.47 15.01
C ALA A 650 4.84 33.44 16.08
N LEU A 651 4.83 33.06 17.37
CA LEU A 651 5.42 33.88 18.43
C LEU A 651 6.95 33.86 18.31
N ALA A 652 7.59 35.03 18.42
CA ALA A 652 9.04 35.19 18.39
C ALA A 652 9.59 35.47 19.80
N PRO A 653 9.95 34.45 20.60
CA PRO A 653 10.58 34.70 21.87
C PRO A 653 12.08 34.96 21.63
N ALA A 654 12.55 36.17 21.93
CA ALA A 654 13.99 36.44 21.98
C ALA A 654 14.65 35.71 23.17
N HIS A 655 13.88 35.42 24.25
CA HIS A 655 14.33 34.74 25.47
C HIS A 655 13.16 33.98 26.15
N GLY A 656 12.71 32.88 25.54
CA GLY A 656 11.60 32.09 26.11
C GLY A 656 11.26 30.81 25.35
N VAL A 657 10.46 29.95 25.97
CA VAL A 657 9.97 28.69 25.41
C VAL A 657 8.45 28.71 25.26
N ILE A 658 7.89 27.81 24.46
CA ILE A 658 6.44 27.61 24.38
C ILE A 658 6.05 26.51 25.37
N ALA A 659 4.99 26.74 26.14
CA ALA A 659 4.38 25.77 27.03
C ALA A 659 2.86 25.74 26.83
N ALA A 660 2.21 24.62 27.19
CA ALA A 660 0.76 24.58 27.28
C ALA A 660 0.29 25.55 28.40
N GLY A 661 -0.70 26.40 28.10
CA GLY A 661 -1.26 27.38 29.03
C GLY A 661 -1.95 26.69 30.20
N VAL A 662 -1.62 27.08 31.42
CA VAL A 662 -2.19 26.49 32.66
C VAL A 662 -3.26 27.40 33.28
N ASP A 663 -3.46 28.60 32.73
CA ASP A 663 -4.47 29.55 33.20
C ASP A 663 -5.87 29.16 32.69
N THR A 664 -6.74 28.80 33.64
CA THR A 664 -8.07 28.24 33.42
C THR A 664 -9.07 29.23 32.83
N LEU A 665 -8.82 30.55 32.92
CA LEU A 665 -9.73 31.59 32.45
C LEU A 665 -9.60 31.91 30.96
N ASN A 666 -8.46 31.61 30.32
CA ASN A 666 -8.16 31.97 28.92
C ASN A 666 -7.76 30.77 28.04
N PHE A 667 -7.83 29.55 28.56
CA PHE A 667 -7.37 28.33 27.87
C PHE A 667 -8.05 28.09 26.51
N THR A 668 -9.33 28.45 26.38
CA THR A 668 -10.10 28.36 25.13
C THR A 668 -9.64 29.36 24.05
N THR A 669 -8.97 30.44 24.45
CA THR A 669 -8.48 31.48 23.53
C THR A 669 -6.98 31.43 23.26
N ASN A 670 -6.16 30.93 24.21
CA ASN A 670 -4.71 30.78 24.08
C ASN A 670 -4.21 29.53 24.83
N PRO A 671 -4.33 28.33 24.24
CA PRO A 671 -3.90 27.08 24.88
C PRO A 671 -2.38 26.88 24.92
N PHE A 672 -1.63 27.71 24.20
CA PHE A 672 -0.17 27.73 24.23
C PHE A 672 0.30 29.16 24.48
N VAL A 673 1.31 29.29 25.34
CA VAL A 673 1.85 30.59 25.76
C VAL A 673 3.37 30.59 25.66
N ALA A 674 3.93 31.73 25.26
CA ALA A 674 5.37 31.97 25.32
C ALA A 674 5.75 32.39 26.75
N VAL A 675 6.61 31.61 27.37
CA VAL A 675 7.02 31.75 28.77
C VAL A 675 8.51 32.09 28.87
N ALA A 676 8.87 32.88 29.88
CA ALA A 676 10.24 33.34 30.09
C ALA A 676 11.14 32.26 30.71
N THR A 677 12.40 32.25 30.30
CA THR A 677 13.47 31.46 30.93
C THR A 677 14.30 32.36 31.86
N SER A 678 14.72 31.86 33.03
CA SER A 678 15.50 32.61 34.02
C SER A 678 16.64 31.78 34.59
N GLU A 679 17.80 32.41 34.79
CA GLU A 679 19.00 31.81 35.40
C GLU A 679 19.21 32.27 36.87
N GLN A 680 18.35 33.13 37.42
CA GLN A 680 18.53 33.64 38.79
C GLN A 680 18.17 32.61 39.88
N PRO A 681 19.06 32.34 40.86
CA PRO A 681 18.75 31.51 42.02
C PRO A 681 17.88 32.31 43.02
N GLY A 682 16.69 31.78 43.33
CA GLY A 682 15.80 32.30 44.39
C GLY A 682 14.59 33.11 43.91
N ALA A 683 13.46 32.38 43.71
CA ALA A 683 12.06 32.82 43.50
C ALA A 683 11.73 33.63 42.21
N PRO A 684 10.64 33.29 41.49
CA PRO A 684 9.28 33.15 42.03
C PRO A 684 8.77 31.71 42.05
N ASP A 685 7.82 31.43 42.95
CA ASP A 685 7.10 30.16 43.17
C ASP A 685 6.30 29.63 41.97
N ASN A 686 6.48 30.21 40.78
CA ASN A 686 5.66 29.96 39.59
C ASN A 686 6.50 29.35 38.46
N LEU A 687 6.85 28.07 38.59
CA LEU A 687 7.44 27.28 37.51
C LEU A 687 6.34 26.73 36.59
N VAL A 688 6.65 26.58 35.30
CA VAL A 688 5.77 25.87 34.36
C VAL A 688 5.70 24.39 34.74
N SER A 689 4.50 23.80 34.66
CA SER A 689 4.32 22.37 34.86
C SER A 689 5.18 21.56 33.86
N ARG A 690 5.88 20.53 34.36
CA ARG A 690 6.64 19.58 33.54
C ARG A 690 5.81 19.09 32.36
N ASP A 691 4.61 18.61 32.62
CA ASP A 691 3.76 17.99 31.60
C ASP A 691 3.34 19.04 30.55
N ALA A 692 3.11 20.30 30.96
CA ALA A 692 2.79 21.40 30.05
C ALA A 692 3.96 21.79 29.13
N PHE A 693 5.19 21.76 29.66
CA PHE A 693 6.40 22.00 28.88
C PHE A 693 6.69 20.85 27.90
N LEU A 694 6.59 19.60 28.36
CA LEU A 694 6.79 18.41 27.52
C LEU A 694 5.74 18.27 26.43
N THR A 695 4.48 18.65 26.71
CA THR A 695 3.40 18.66 25.71
C THR A 695 3.74 19.59 24.54
N ALA A 696 4.30 20.78 24.82
CA ALA A 696 4.73 21.70 23.77
C ALA A 696 5.95 21.18 22.99
N LEU A 697 6.89 20.49 23.64
CA LEU A 697 8.02 19.85 22.96
C LEU A 697 7.61 18.67 22.06
N ALA A 698 6.49 18.03 22.36
CA ALA A 698 5.96 16.93 21.56
C ALA A 698 5.35 17.40 20.22
N ILE A 699 5.07 18.71 20.06
CA ILE A 699 4.48 19.27 18.84
C ILE A 699 5.62 19.82 17.96
N PRO A 700 5.86 19.27 16.76
CA PRO A 700 7.01 19.65 15.94
C PRO A 700 7.14 21.15 15.67
N GLU A 701 6.02 21.81 15.35
CA GLU A 701 5.96 23.25 15.03
C GLU A 701 6.33 24.13 16.22
N LEU A 702 5.94 23.73 17.43
CA LEU A 702 6.25 24.46 18.66
C LEU A 702 7.65 24.12 19.19
N ARG A 703 8.06 22.85 19.06
CA ARG A 703 9.36 22.35 19.49
C ARG A 703 10.49 23.18 18.89
N GLN A 704 10.46 23.43 17.59
CA GLN A 704 11.54 24.18 16.93
C GLN A 704 11.78 25.55 17.59
N LYS A 705 10.70 26.20 18.03
CA LYS A 705 10.75 27.48 18.75
C LYS A 705 11.19 27.31 20.20
N SER A 706 10.61 26.35 20.92
CA SER A 706 10.98 26.07 22.32
C SER A 706 12.45 25.68 22.45
N VAL A 707 12.95 24.80 21.59
CA VAL A 707 14.36 24.37 21.55
C VAL A 707 15.28 25.56 21.32
N ALA A 708 14.95 26.50 20.43
CA ALA A 708 15.79 27.69 20.23
C ALA A 708 15.93 28.57 21.50
N GLY A 709 14.94 28.59 22.38
CA GLY A 709 14.94 29.36 23.63
C GLY A 709 15.63 28.69 24.82
N LEU A 710 16.10 27.44 24.67
CA LEU A 710 16.71 26.66 25.76
C LEU A 710 18.21 26.88 25.96
N TRP A 711 18.89 27.52 25.00
CA TRP A 711 20.33 27.76 25.06
C TRP A 711 20.63 29.25 25.03
N ASP A 712 21.23 29.73 26.11
CA ASP A 712 21.77 31.09 26.20
C ASP A 712 23.22 31.12 25.66
N LYS A 713 23.55 32.20 24.93
CA LYS A 713 24.91 32.50 24.46
C LYS A 713 25.80 33.09 25.57
N ALA A 714 25.22 33.55 26.68
CA ALA A 714 25.95 34.14 27.81
C ALA A 714 27.00 33.21 28.45
N LEU A 715 26.84 31.87 28.33
CA LEU A 715 27.81 30.91 28.86
C LEU A 715 29.20 31.05 28.22
N LEU A 716 29.30 31.47 26.96
CA LEU A 716 30.59 31.70 26.29
C LEU A 716 31.26 33.02 26.69
N GLU A 717 30.55 33.89 27.42
CA GLU A 717 31.03 35.21 27.85
C GLU A 717 31.62 35.18 29.27
N LEU A 718 31.58 34.03 29.96
CA LEU A 718 32.13 33.85 31.29
C LEU A 718 33.68 33.82 31.25
N ALA A 719 34.33 34.65 32.07
CA ALA A 719 35.78 34.88 32.04
C ALA A 719 36.66 33.64 32.31
N HIS A 720 36.07 32.55 32.82
CA HIS A 720 36.77 31.29 33.14
C HIS A 720 36.49 30.16 32.14
N ILE A 721 35.67 30.40 31.12
CA ILE A 721 35.35 29.43 30.06
C ILE A 721 36.13 29.83 28.82
N GLU A 722 36.96 28.93 28.30
CA GLU A 722 37.66 29.18 27.04
C GLU A 722 36.67 29.05 25.87
N PRO A 723 36.39 30.10 25.08
CA PRO A 723 35.39 30.04 24.00
C PRO A 723 35.76 29.06 22.87
N SER A 724 37.02 28.60 22.84
CA SER A 724 37.53 27.61 21.90
C SER A 724 37.21 26.16 22.31
N ASP A 725 36.87 25.92 23.59
CA ASP A 725 36.59 24.61 24.18
C ASP A 725 35.34 23.97 23.53
N GLU A 726 35.48 22.72 23.10
CA GLU A 726 34.40 22.00 22.41
C GLU A 726 33.23 21.65 23.33
N GLY A 727 33.49 21.35 24.60
CA GLY A 727 32.46 21.16 25.63
C GLY A 727 31.70 22.45 25.92
N ALA A 728 32.39 23.59 26.00
CA ALA A 728 31.73 24.89 26.15
C ALA A 728 30.83 25.23 24.95
N LYS A 729 31.30 24.94 23.72
CA LYS A 729 30.49 25.09 22.50
C LYS A 729 29.29 24.16 22.45
N ILE A 730 29.41 22.91 22.90
CA ILE A 730 28.28 21.99 23.02
C ILE A 730 27.27 22.51 24.07
N ALA A 731 27.75 22.98 25.23
CA ALA A 731 26.89 23.54 26.29
C ALA A 731 26.16 24.83 25.87
N ALA A 732 26.71 25.58 24.91
CA ALA A 732 26.13 26.80 24.34
C ALA A 732 25.39 26.59 23.00
N ASN A 733 25.22 25.33 22.54
CA ASN A 733 24.61 24.99 21.24
C ASN A 733 25.29 25.70 20.04
N ALA A 734 26.61 25.84 20.10
CA ALA A 734 27.47 26.48 19.10
C ALA A 734 28.50 25.51 18.48
N SER A 735 28.50 24.24 18.88
CA SER A 735 29.45 23.23 18.41
C SER A 735 29.17 22.81 16.96
N ALA A 736 30.23 22.66 16.18
CA ALA A 736 30.18 22.10 14.83
C ALA A 736 29.87 20.58 14.81
N SER A 737 29.99 19.90 15.96
CA SER A 737 29.59 18.49 16.09
C SER A 737 28.08 18.28 15.98
N GLY A 738 27.29 19.36 16.11
CA GLY A 738 25.84 19.31 16.05
C GLY A 738 25.17 18.82 17.34
N PHE A 739 25.93 18.53 18.41
CA PHE A 739 25.35 18.22 19.71
C PHE A 739 25.19 19.47 20.58
N ALA A 740 24.12 19.48 21.36
CA ALA A 740 23.91 20.42 22.44
C ALA A 740 23.25 19.75 23.63
N VAL A 741 23.67 20.09 24.83
CA VAL A 741 23.08 19.57 26.07
C VAL A 741 22.75 20.72 27.01
N THR A 742 21.62 20.63 27.68
CA THR A 742 21.19 21.61 28.68
C THR A 742 20.36 20.94 29.77
N THR A 743 20.20 21.66 30.87
CA THR A 743 19.40 21.25 32.01
C THR A 743 18.40 22.34 32.33
N VAL A 744 17.14 21.94 32.46
CA VAL A 744 16.04 22.83 32.82
C VAL A 744 15.38 22.43 34.12
N THR A 745 14.85 23.41 34.83
CA THR A 745 14.02 23.19 36.02
C THR A 745 12.58 23.60 35.72
N VAL A 746 11.66 22.68 36.02
CA VAL A 746 10.20 22.81 35.84
C VAL A 746 9.49 22.46 37.16
N GLY A 747 8.20 22.78 37.25
CA GLY A 747 7.36 22.40 38.38
C GLY A 747 6.71 21.02 38.18
N ASN A 748 6.74 20.18 39.21
CA ASN A 748 5.96 18.95 39.26
C ASN A 748 5.36 18.77 40.66
N ALA A 749 4.03 18.71 40.75
CA ALA A 749 3.28 18.56 42.01
C ALA A 749 3.74 19.52 43.13
N GLY A 750 3.98 20.78 42.80
CA GLY A 750 4.42 21.82 43.75
C GLY A 750 5.89 21.72 44.16
N LYS A 751 6.68 20.85 43.53
CA LYS A 751 8.14 20.71 43.74
C LYS A 751 8.90 21.04 42.46
N GLU A 752 10.16 21.39 42.61
CA GLU A 752 11.07 21.54 41.47
C GLU A 752 11.49 20.16 40.96
N GLU A 753 11.41 19.96 39.65
CA GLU A 753 11.94 18.79 38.96
C GLU A 753 12.91 19.26 37.87
N THR A 754 14.05 18.58 37.81
CA THR A 754 15.08 18.82 36.81
C THR A 754 14.85 17.90 35.62
N LEU A 755 15.03 18.42 34.39
CA LEU A 755 15.02 17.64 33.16
C LEU A 755 16.34 17.86 32.42
N HIS A 756 16.92 16.80 31.88
CA HIS A 756 18.07 16.91 30.99
C HIS A 756 17.62 16.79 29.53
N ILE A 757 18.09 17.72 28.70
CA ILE A 757 17.73 17.81 27.30
C ILE A 757 19.00 17.69 26.48
N LEU A 758 19.06 16.65 25.65
CA LEU A 758 20.09 16.45 24.66
C LEU A 758 19.48 16.68 23.28
N ARG A 759 20.10 17.56 22.51
CA ARG A 759 19.76 17.84 21.13
C ARG A 759 20.89 17.37 20.24
N ALA A 760 20.55 16.64 19.20
CA ALA A 760 21.36 16.48 18.02
C ALA A 760 20.72 17.28 16.88
N ALA A 761 21.37 18.38 16.49
CA ALA A 761 20.97 19.22 15.36
C ALA A 761 20.79 18.37 14.11
N PRO A 762 19.92 18.74 13.15
CA PRO A 762 19.76 17.99 11.93
C PRO A 762 21.08 17.99 11.13
N THR A 763 21.40 16.87 10.49
CA THR A 763 22.41 16.86 9.43
C THR A 763 21.69 16.65 8.13
N ASP A 764 22.45 16.80 7.06
CA ASP A 764 22.23 16.12 5.81
C ASP A 764 21.60 14.75 6.06
N GLU A 765 22.30 13.94 6.82
CA GLU A 765 21.95 12.55 7.05
C GLU A 765 21.02 12.26 8.22
N LYS A 766 20.50 13.18 9.03
CA LYS A 766 19.75 13.07 10.33
C LYS A 766 18.59 14.06 10.44
N PRO A 767 17.26 13.78 10.58
CA PRO A 767 16.41 14.81 11.17
C PRO A 767 16.92 15.14 12.58
N GLU A 768 16.50 16.28 13.12
CA GLU A 768 16.82 16.66 14.49
C GLU A 768 16.36 15.56 15.47
N SER A 769 17.23 15.18 16.40
CA SER A 769 16.89 14.25 17.48
C SER A 769 16.91 15.00 18.81
N LEU A 770 15.82 14.89 19.55
CA LEU A 770 15.69 15.46 20.88
C LEU A 770 15.48 14.33 21.88
N VAL A 771 16.38 14.22 22.86
CA VAL A 771 16.26 13.28 23.97
C VAL A 771 15.93 14.08 25.23
N VAL A 772 14.88 13.67 25.93
CA VAL A 772 14.47 14.24 27.21
C VAL A 772 14.59 13.16 28.27
N VAL A 773 15.45 13.40 29.26
CA VAL A 773 15.60 12.55 30.44
C VAL A 773 14.83 13.18 31.59
N SER A 774 13.86 12.46 32.12
CA SER A 774 12.87 12.94 33.10
C SER A 774 12.41 11.78 33.99
N GLY A 775 11.72 12.10 35.09
CA GLY A 775 11.04 11.08 35.89
C GLY A 775 9.82 10.52 35.15
N ARG A 776 9.24 9.45 35.71
CA ARG A 776 8.12 8.71 35.12
C ARG A 776 6.99 9.62 34.61
N LEU A 777 6.66 9.47 33.33
CA LEU A 777 5.55 10.15 32.65
C LEU A 777 4.34 9.23 32.47
N ASP A 778 3.16 9.83 32.25
CA ASP A 778 1.97 9.09 31.82
C ASP A 778 2.14 8.50 30.41
N LYS A 779 1.53 7.34 30.15
CA LYS A 779 1.64 6.64 28.86
C LYS A 779 1.18 7.48 27.67
N ARG A 780 0.16 8.33 27.83
CA ARG A 780 -0.34 9.19 26.76
C ARG A 780 0.68 10.25 26.37
N LEU A 781 1.31 10.89 27.36
CA LEU A 781 2.36 11.89 27.11
C LEU A 781 3.63 11.26 26.54
N GLN A 782 4.01 10.06 27.00
CA GLN A 782 5.10 9.30 26.37
C GLN A 782 4.81 9.01 24.89
N SER A 783 3.57 8.63 24.58
CA SER A 783 3.13 8.37 23.22
C SER A 783 3.16 9.64 22.36
N LEU A 784 2.72 10.77 22.91
CA LEU A 784 2.76 12.07 22.23
C LEU A 784 4.21 12.50 21.97
N LEU A 785 5.10 12.42 22.96
CA LEU A 785 6.53 12.75 22.80
C LEU A 785 7.18 11.89 21.71
N LYS A 786 6.95 10.57 21.76
CA LYS A 786 7.44 9.64 20.73
C LYS A 786 6.94 10.03 19.34
N SER A 787 5.65 10.34 19.21
CA SER A 787 5.07 10.77 17.93
C SER A 787 5.59 12.11 17.42
N GLY A 788 5.92 13.01 18.34
CA GLY A 788 6.59 14.26 18.01
C GLY A 788 7.99 14.06 17.46
N GLY A 789 8.59 12.88 17.64
CA GLY A 789 10.01 12.62 17.36
C GLY A 789 10.92 13.00 18.53
N VAL A 790 10.40 13.00 19.77
CA VAL A 790 11.17 13.20 21.00
C VAL A 790 11.37 11.86 21.71
N THR A 791 12.63 11.51 21.95
CA THR A 791 13.00 10.31 22.71
C THR A 791 12.91 10.62 24.19
N TYR A 792 11.89 10.06 24.86
CA TYR A 792 11.79 10.12 26.31
C TYR A 792 12.58 8.98 26.97
N VAL A 793 13.34 9.31 28.00
CA VAL A 793 14.07 8.33 28.84
C VAL A 793 13.68 8.56 30.30
N ASP A 794 13.14 7.51 30.94
CA ASP A 794 12.93 7.50 32.38
C ASP A 794 14.26 7.21 33.09
N TYR A 795 14.75 8.15 33.88
CA TYR A 795 16.02 7.95 34.60
C TYR A 795 15.95 6.83 35.66
N ASN A 796 14.75 6.37 36.04
CA ASN A 796 14.58 5.26 36.98
C ASN A 796 14.66 3.88 36.29
N ASP A 797 14.70 3.83 34.94
CA ASP A 797 14.81 2.58 34.19
C ASP A 797 16.26 2.04 34.21
N ILE A 798 16.39 0.72 34.29
CA ILE A 798 17.67 0.02 34.36
C ILE A 798 18.49 0.18 33.06
N ASP A 799 17.81 0.35 31.93
CA ASP A 799 18.42 0.51 30.60
C ASP A 799 18.53 1.99 30.16
N SER A 800 18.21 2.94 31.04
CA SER A 800 18.14 4.38 30.71
C SER A 800 19.43 4.94 30.11
N ALA A 801 20.59 4.63 30.71
CA ALA A 801 21.89 5.07 30.22
C ALA A 801 22.20 4.50 28.82
N ARG A 802 21.79 3.24 28.58
CA ARG A 802 21.95 2.58 27.29
C ARG A 802 21.10 3.23 26.20
N ALA A 803 19.87 3.62 26.53
CA ALA A 803 18.98 4.31 25.60
C ALA A 803 19.53 5.68 25.16
N VAL A 804 20.08 6.47 26.09
CA VAL A 804 20.72 7.76 25.77
C VAL A 804 21.97 7.54 24.90
N ASN A 805 22.83 6.59 25.27
CA ASN A 805 24.04 6.29 24.51
C ASN A 805 23.68 5.79 23.10
N ALA A 806 22.65 4.97 22.92
CA ALA A 806 22.22 4.51 21.60
C ALA A 806 21.89 5.67 20.63
N VAL A 807 21.26 6.75 21.12
CA VAL A 807 20.97 7.94 20.30
C VAL A 807 22.25 8.68 19.92
N ILE A 808 23.20 8.79 20.86
CA ILE A 808 24.50 9.43 20.61
C ILE A 808 25.32 8.62 19.61
N ASP A 809 25.35 7.31 19.76
CA ASP A 809 26.09 6.36 18.93
C ASP A 809 25.55 6.36 17.50
N ASP A 810 24.22 6.30 17.38
CA ASP A 810 23.52 6.44 16.11
C ASP A 810 23.94 7.73 15.42
N ARG A 811 24.04 8.84 16.17
CA ARG A 811 24.39 10.15 15.61
C ARG A 811 25.87 10.30 15.24
N LEU A 812 26.77 9.66 15.97
CA LEU A 812 28.21 9.76 15.73
C LEU A 812 28.69 8.83 14.60
N GLY A 813 27.98 7.75 14.26
CA GLY A 813 28.28 6.89 13.11
C GLY A 813 29.65 6.19 13.18
N ASP A 814 30.55 6.48 12.24
CA ASP A 814 31.98 6.06 12.27
C ASP A 814 32.92 7.28 12.34
N ASN A 815 32.46 8.42 12.86
CA ASN A 815 33.25 9.65 12.87
C ASN A 815 34.60 9.44 13.60
N PRO A 816 35.78 9.67 12.98
CA PRO A 816 37.06 9.41 13.65
C PRO A 816 37.29 10.20 14.95
N ALA A 817 36.45 11.22 15.23
CA ALA A 817 36.47 12.00 16.45
C ALA A 817 35.43 11.59 17.51
N GLN A 818 34.75 10.43 17.42
CA GLN A 818 33.65 10.07 18.36
C GLN A 818 34.06 10.17 19.81
N ASP A 819 35.21 9.61 20.17
CA ASP A 819 35.67 9.59 21.57
C ASP A 819 35.93 11.00 22.10
N LYS A 820 36.45 11.88 21.24
CA LYS A 820 36.64 13.30 21.58
C LYS A 820 35.31 14.00 21.78
N ILE A 821 34.33 13.75 20.91
CA ILE A 821 32.99 14.35 21.01
C ILE A 821 32.26 13.83 22.25
N ARG A 822 32.34 12.53 22.57
CA ARG A 822 31.77 11.96 23.80
C ARG A 822 32.34 12.61 25.05
N ARG A 823 33.68 12.75 25.13
CA ARG A 823 34.33 13.44 26.25
C ARG A 823 33.89 14.90 26.35
N SER A 824 33.78 15.57 25.21
CA SER A 824 33.33 16.98 25.15
C SER A 824 31.86 17.11 25.56
N LEU A 825 31.01 16.14 25.22
CA LEU A 825 29.61 16.08 25.64
C LEU A 825 29.46 15.84 27.15
N SER A 826 30.25 14.92 27.72
CA SER A 826 30.33 14.72 29.18
C SER A 826 30.83 15.98 29.88
N ALA A 827 31.87 16.63 29.35
CA ALA A 827 32.38 17.89 29.88
C ALA A 827 31.33 19.01 29.80
N ALA A 828 30.62 19.15 28.68
CA ALA A 828 29.53 20.11 28.50
C ALA A 828 28.41 19.91 29.53
N PHE A 829 28.06 18.64 29.79
CA PHE A 829 27.07 18.30 30.81
C PHE A 829 27.54 18.68 32.21
N LEU A 830 28.79 18.38 32.56
CA LEU A 830 29.39 18.75 33.85
C LEU A 830 29.56 20.27 34.00
N MET A 831 29.87 21.01 32.94
CA MET A 831 29.89 22.48 32.96
C MET A 831 28.52 23.09 33.30
N ARG A 832 27.43 22.43 32.89
CA ARG A 832 26.06 22.85 33.20
C ARG A 832 25.55 22.34 34.56
N ASN A 833 26.11 21.25 35.10
CA ASN A 833 25.52 20.52 36.23
C ASN A 833 26.45 20.16 37.40
N GLY A 834 27.76 20.37 37.28
CA GLY A 834 28.76 19.98 38.27
C GLY A 834 29.10 21.11 39.25
N ALA A 835 29.42 20.74 40.50
CA ALA A 835 30.07 21.65 41.44
C ALA A 835 31.55 21.82 41.06
N PRO A 836 32.13 23.03 41.19
CA PRO A 836 33.56 23.23 40.94
C PRO A 836 34.41 22.26 41.78
N GLY A 837 35.20 21.39 41.13
CA GLY A 837 36.14 20.48 41.79
C GLY A 837 35.76 19.00 41.87
N GLU A 838 34.59 18.57 41.39
CA GLU A 838 34.19 17.14 41.37
C GLU A 838 34.44 16.41 40.04
N GLU A 839 34.99 17.09 39.04
CA GLU A 839 35.20 16.59 37.66
C GLU A 839 35.96 15.26 37.60
N ALA A 840 36.91 15.04 38.51
CA ALA A 840 37.70 13.82 38.59
C ALA A 840 36.87 12.57 38.95
N ALA A 841 35.76 12.72 39.68
CA ALA A 841 34.89 11.60 40.09
C ALA A 841 34.00 11.07 38.94
N TYR A 842 33.93 11.82 37.84
CA TYR A 842 33.02 11.55 36.71
C TYR A 842 33.77 11.33 35.38
N ALA A 843 35.11 11.34 35.40
CA ALA A 843 35.96 11.23 34.22
C ALA A 843 35.76 9.92 33.42
N ASP A 844 35.39 8.83 34.11
CA ASP A 844 35.21 7.51 33.51
C ASP A 844 33.76 7.19 33.10
N LYS A 845 32.81 8.10 33.33
CA LYS A 845 31.39 7.86 33.03
C LYS A 845 31.02 8.26 31.61
N SER A 846 30.20 7.43 30.97
CA SER A 846 29.62 7.73 29.66
C SER A 846 28.60 8.88 29.75
N PRO A 847 28.33 9.60 28.65
CA PRO A 847 27.29 10.62 28.62
C PRO A 847 25.93 10.10 29.09
N GLY A 848 25.53 8.89 28.69
CA GLY A 848 24.28 8.27 29.14
C GLY A 848 24.22 8.06 30.65
N GLU A 849 25.31 7.65 31.29
CA GLU A 849 25.37 7.49 32.76
C GLU A 849 25.36 8.84 33.49
N LEU A 850 25.87 9.90 32.88
CA LEU A 850 25.81 11.25 33.45
C LEU A 850 24.39 11.82 33.34
N LEU A 851 23.78 11.74 32.15
CA LEU A 851 22.45 12.28 31.88
C LEU A 851 21.32 11.56 32.64
N THR A 852 21.52 10.33 33.12
CA THR A 852 20.49 9.62 33.91
C THR A 852 20.76 9.64 35.41
N ASN A 853 21.90 10.17 35.84
CA ASN A 853 22.29 10.20 37.26
C ASN A 853 21.78 11.46 37.98
N MET A 854 20.46 11.62 37.99
CA MET A 854 19.72 12.76 38.56
C MET A 854 19.91 12.95 40.07
N LYS A 855 20.33 11.90 40.81
CA LYS A 855 20.40 11.90 42.28
C LYS A 855 21.71 12.43 42.85
N SER A 856 22.80 12.44 42.07
CA SER A 856 24.13 12.84 42.54
C SER A 856 24.71 14.06 41.83
N LEU A 857 24.07 14.57 40.78
CA LEU A 857 24.47 15.77 40.06
C LEU A 857 23.31 16.78 40.11
N SER A 858 23.31 17.67 41.11
CA SER A 858 22.36 18.78 41.19
C SER A 858 22.91 19.96 40.40
N ALA A 859 22.12 20.50 39.46
CA ALA A 859 22.56 21.61 38.62
C ALA A 859 22.99 22.83 39.44
N THR A 860 24.19 23.34 39.15
CA THR A 860 24.81 24.49 39.85
C THR A 860 24.08 25.80 39.57
N ALA A 861 23.46 25.93 38.39
CA ALA A 861 22.52 26.99 38.02
C ALA A 861 21.66 26.55 36.80
N PRO A 862 20.62 25.72 36.98
CA PRO A 862 19.79 25.26 35.86
C PRO A 862 18.91 26.39 35.30
N LEU A 863 18.61 26.30 34.00
CA LEU A 863 17.68 27.22 33.35
C LEU A 863 16.25 26.96 33.88
N ARG A 864 15.65 27.94 34.56
CA ARG A 864 14.30 27.80 35.13
C ARG A 864 13.26 28.24 34.10
N ILE A 865 12.27 27.40 33.85
CA ILE A 865 11.14 27.73 32.96
C ILE A 865 10.03 28.32 33.84
N THR A 866 9.90 29.65 33.79
CA THR A 866 8.97 30.40 34.65
C THR A 866 7.61 30.55 33.98
N SER A 867 6.51 30.60 34.72
CA SER A 867 5.18 30.82 34.13
C SER A 867 4.93 32.28 33.71
N SER A 868 5.93 33.16 33.83
CA SER A 868 5.85 34.56 33.44
C SER A 868 5.82 34.70 31.91
N PRO A 869 5.03 35.63 31.34
CA PRO A 869 5.04 35.88 29.90
C PRO A 869 6.43 36.30 29.41
N ALA A 870 6.87 35.77 28.27
CA ALA A 870 8.11 36.24 27.63
C ALA A 870 7.98 37.71 27.22
N THR A 871 8.98 38.54 27.51
CA THR A 871 8.99 39.97 27.12
C THR A 871 9.01 40.11 25.60
N LYS A 872 8.10 40.93 25.03
CA LYS A 872 8.13 41.26 23.59
C LYS A 872 9.47 41.93 23.23
N PRO A 873 10.07 41.62 22.07
CA PRO A 873 11.22 42.37 21.59
C PRO A 873 10.84 43.86 21.47
N LYS A 874 11.67 44.75 22.02
CA LYS A 874 11.54 46.18 21.72
C LYS A 874 11.66 46.34 20.21
N ALA A 875 10.67 46.96 19.58
CA ALA A 875 10.81 47.39 18.19
C ALA A 875 12.11 48.20 18.06
N PRO A 876 12.95 47.94 17.05
CA PRO A 876 14.10 48.79 16.81
C PRO A 876 13.60 50.23 16.67
N GLY A 877 14.18 51.15 17.45
CA GLY A 877 13.82 52.55 17.43
C GLY A 877 13.92 53.11 16.01
N VAL A 878 12.91 53.90 15.64
CA VAL A 878 12.80 54.65 14.38
C VAL A 878 14.04 55.49 14.12
#